data_AF-A0AAD7W0Q1-F1
#
_entry.id   AF-A0AAD7W0Q1-F1
#
_cell.length_a   1.000
_cell.length_b   1.000
_cell.length_c   1.000
_cell.angle_alpha   90.00
_cell.angle_beta   90.00
_cell.angle_gamma   90.00
#
_symmetry.space_group_name_H-M   'P 1'
#
loop_
_entity.id
_entity.type
_entity.pdbx_description
1 polymer ?
#
loop_
_entity_poly.entity_id
_entity_poly.type
_entity_poly.pdbx_seq_one_letter_code
_entity_poly.pdbx_strand_id
1 'polypeptide(L)'
;MQEWICYTCDSHLIKGGMPSIAVANSLQLALIPPELEELNVLERQLIAKILPFAKIVALPKGRQRAVHGAVVCVPSEVETTVNSLPRPSAEAQLLQVKLKRKIKYKGYQYFYTVNMKNVLAGLRKLKEAHPQYSDVAIDESARFESLQGDRPVDEEDARRDNPDAAQPAEPSNPDGEMETAVDGTDERPSPVTDKEKEDRPGLALDTCMQPPDIAQEVLSYGDGIFSFPTGRNTLDEVRQVKLSPSRYFNTRLFCVDTRFAKDQSYLFFAQFVTETHIATCSMSIQARKGKKNAGDGRRISNKMLQDKVELEKLIQNKEATRFMQPLRGTPAYWEKTLRDLHAMVRQLGKPTFFVTFSAAEMRWPEFIAVIKAQQGEEGDFSGLDWNEKCEILRSNPVTVMRMFEKRVDALMTDLILSPAQPIGPVEDYLFRVEFQARGSPHIHMVVWIEDAPGVQDPEDCPDVIEFIDRYITCRMPDEKADPELHKIVSEVQIHSRNHSKTCRKGNVSRRFGFPRLPMDKTIIACAPWNDDEDAGGNKKGGEKAKDANDVQEKECGTKGSKKSKKSKKFVGKKQREAKEKLKPVRDFLMDANASFEDLSDLLEKCKMTHDEYQDSVKALTSGMVVMMKREPKDCWVNGYNPDLLRAWNANMDIQFILDEFSCIMYMMSYVAKPEHEMTEFLNSVIRDVKKSKVNERDEMKQIMQAYAKHREVSAQESVARVCGLPLKKCSHGHFRTD
;
A
#
# COMPACT_ATOMS: atom_id res chain seq x y z
N MET A 1 -28.58 30.18 6.99
CA MET A 1 -27.56 29.20 6.56
C MET A 1 -26.85 29.79 5.37
N GLN A 2 -25.52 29.87 5.39
CA GLN A 2 -24.77 30.10 4.15
C GLN A 2 -24.73 28.77 3.38
N GLU A 3 -25.23 28.79 2.15
CA GLU A 3 -25.12 27.64 1.24
C GLU A 3 -23.78 27.71 0.54
N TRP A 4 -23.04 26.60 0.54
CA TRP A 4 -21.71 26.50 -0.06
C TRP A 4 -21.77 25.69 -1.35
N ILE A 5 -21.15 26.19 -2.41
CA ILE A 5 -20.95 25.47 -3.67
C ILE A 5 -19.46 25.20 -3.87
N CYS A 6 -19.11 23.99 -4.31
CA CYS A 6 -17.71 23.70 -4.59
C CYS A 6 -17.24 24.39 -5.88
N TYR A 7 -15.96 24.74 -5.96
CA TYR A 7 -15.35 25.40 -7.12
C TYR A 7 -15.63 24.70 -8.46
N THR A 8 -15.74 23.36 -8.46
CA THR A 8 -16.07 22.62 -9.68
C THR A 8 -17.48 22.91 -10.16
N CYS A 9 -18.47 22.85 -9.24
CA CYS A 9 -19.85 23.13 -9.59
C CYS A 9 -20.02 24.61 -9.97
N ASP A 10 -19.41 25.51 -9.22
CA ASP A 10 -19.41 26.95 -9.50
C ASP A 10 -18.88 27.26 -10.92
N SER A 11 -17.72 26.72 -11.29
CA SER A 11 -17.13 26.92 -12.62
C SER A 11 -18.02 26.45 -13.77
N HIS A 12 -18.79 25.37 -13.56
CA HIS A 12 -19.76 24.88 -14.54
C HIS A 12 -20.97 25.80 -14.64
N LEU A 13 -21.54 26.23 -13.50
CA LEU A 13 -22.72 27.08 -13.46
C LEU A 13 -22.47 28.48 -14.03
N ILE A 14 -21.30 29.08 -13.76
CA ILE A 14 -20.90 30.38 -14.34
C ILE A 14 -20.86 30.31 -15.87
N LYS A 15 -20.51 29.14 -16.44
CA LYS A 15 -20.49 28.90 -17.89
C LYS A 15 -21.87 28.52 -18.46
N GLY A 16 -22.93 28.55 -17.65
CA GLY A 16 -24.28 28.13 -18.04
C GLY A 16 -24.43 26.62 -18.25
N GLY A 17 -23.51 25.80 -17.73
CA GLY A 17 -23.50 24.35 -17.89
C GLY A 17 -23.87 23.59 -16.62
N MET A 18 -24.59 22.48 -16.75
CA MET A 18 -24.83 21.57 -15.62
C MET A 18 -23.54 20.80 -15.28
N PRO A 19 -23.13 20.74 -13.99
CA PRO A 19 -22.02 19.89 -13.57
C PRO A 19 -22.32 18.41 -13.87
N SER A 20 -21.35 17.67 -14.39
CA SER A 20 -21.54 16.24 -14.71
C SER A 20 -21.83 15.36 -13.47
N ILE A 21 -21.45 15.84 -12.29
CA ILE A 21 -21.65 15.17 -10.99
C ILE A 21 -22.94 15.62 -10.27
N ALA A 22 -23.75 16.46 -10.91
CA ALA A 22 -24.99 16.97 -10.31
C ALA A 22 -26.03 15.86 -10.15
N VAL A 23 -26.83 15.94 -9.09
CA VAL A 23 -28.00 15.05 -8.86
C VAL A 23 -28.94 15.06 -10.06
N ALA A 24 -29.15 16.25 -10.66
CA ALA A 24 -29.96 16.46 -11.86
C ALA A 24 -29.43 15.73 -13.11
N ASN A 25 -28.16 15.30 -13.13
CA ASN A 25 -27.57 14.52 -14.22
C ASN A 25 -27.73 12.99 -13.99
N SER A 26 -28.91 12.57 -13.53
CA SER A 26 -29.24 11.16 -13.23
C SER A 26 -28.28 10.51 -12.24
N LEU A 27 -28.06 11.19 -11.10
CA LEU A 27 -27.24 10.69 -9.98
C LEU A 27 -27.99 10.62 -8.65
N GLN A 28 -29.28 10.96 -8.62
CA GLN A 28 -30.12 10.82 -7.44
C GLN A 28 -30.15 9.38 -6.92
N LEU A 29 -30.14 9.20 -5.61
CA LEU A 29 -30.27 7.90 -4.97
C LEU A 29 -31.67 7.74 -4.39
N ALA A 30 -32.28 6.59 -4.65
CA ALA A 30 -33.51 6.19 -3.96
C ALA A 30 -33.19 5.71 -2.55
N LEU A 31 -34.12 5.94 -1.62
CA LEU A 31 -34.06 5.35 -0.28
C LEU A 31 -34.08 3.83 -0.41
N ILE A 32 -33.31 3.14 0.44
CA ILE A 32 -33.37 1.68 0.53
C ILE A 32 -34.66 1.35 1.28
N PRO A 33 -35.57 0.53 0.70
CA PRO A 33 -36.72 0.04 1.42
C PRO A 33 -36.31 -0.75 2.68
N PRO A 34 -37.04 -0.64 3.80
CA PRO A 34 -36.73 -1.39 5.03
C PRO A 34 -36.59 -2.90 4.80
N GLU A 35 -37.43 -3.46 3.92
CA GLU A 35 -37.43 -4.88 3.57
C GLU A 35 -36.13 -5.34 2.90
N LEU A 36 -35.36 -4.41 2.31
CA LEU A 36 -34.04 -4.67 1.74
C LEU A 36 -32.90 -4.36 2.72
N GLU A 37 -33.13 -3.44 3.64
CA GLU A 37 -32.15 -3.07 4.67
C GLU A 37 -31.96 -4.19 5.70
N GLU A 38 -33.06 -4.83 6.11
CA GLU A 38 -33.10 -5.93 7.10
C GLU A 38 -32.45 -7.24 6.62
N LEU A 39 -32.21 -7.40 5.31
CA LEU A 39 -31.65 -8.63 4.76
C LEU A 39 -30.19 -8.82 5.19
N ASN A 40 -29.86 -10.03 5.64
CA ASN A 40 -28.48 -10.41 5.90
C ASN A 40 -27.70 -10.70 4.60
N VAL A 41 -26.38 -10.89 4.70
CA VAL A 41 -25.51 -11.06 3.51
C VAL A 41 -25.91 -12.25 2.63
N LEU A 42 -26.38 -13.36 3.21
CA LEU A 42 -26.80 -14.53 2.43
C LEU A 42 -28.17 -14.33 1.78
N GLU A 43 -29.13 -13.79 2.54
CA GLU A 43 -30.47 -13.43 2.01
C GLU A 43 -30.35 -12.46 0.84
N ARG A 44 -29.43 -11.50 0.97
CA ARG A 44 -29.06 -10.57 -0.10
C ARG A 44 -28.55 -11.29 -1.35
N GLN A 45 -27.69 -12.29 -1.20
CA GLN A 45 -27.17 -13.07 -2.33
C GLN A 45 -28.23 -13.94 -3.01
N LEU A 46 -29.19 -14.47 -2.26
CA LEU A 46 -30.26 -15.32 -2.82
C LEU A 46 -31.17 -14.59 -3.81
N ILE A 47 -31.34 -13.28 -3.64
CA ILE A 47 -32.22 -12.46 -4.49
C ILE A 47 -31.45 -11.49 -5.41
N ALA A 48 -30.12 -11.56 -5.44
CA ALA A 48 -29.31 -10.74 -6.33
C ALA A 48 -29.30 -11.34 -7.75
N LYS A 49 -29.63 -10.54 -8.78
CA LYS A 49 -29.54 -10.96 -10.19
C LYS A 49 -28.09 -11.04 -10.69
N ILE A 50 -27.17 -10.33 -10.05
CA ILE A 50 -25.73 -10.40 -10.36
C ILE A 50 -24.95 -10.58 -9.08
N LEU A 51 -24.08 -11.60 -9.07
CA LEU A 51 -23.18 -11.90 -7.97
C LEU A 51 -21.74 -11.51 -8.32
N PRO A 52 -21.11 -10.64 -7.52
CA PRO A 52 -19.70 -10.37 -7.66
C PRO A 52 -18.85 -11.45 -7.02
N PHE A 53 -17.89 -11.93 -7.78
CA PHE A 53 -16.89 -12.90 -7.37
C PHE A 53 -15.51 -12.25 -7.43
N ALA A 54 -14.84 -12.23 -6.27
CA ALA A 54 -13.50 -11.69 -6.12
C ALA A 54 -12.79 -12.46 -5.01
N LYS A 55 -11.51 -12.78 -5.20
CA LYS A 55 -10.70 -13.39 -4.15
C LYS A 55 -10.31 -12.30 -3.15
N ILE A 56 -11.01 -12.27 -2.02
CA ILE A 56 -10.72 -11.34 -0.92
C ILE A 56 -9.85 -12.06 0.11
N VAL A 57 -8.71 -11.45 0.45
CA VAL A 57 -7.78 -11.95 1.46
C VAL A 57 -7.74 -11.00 2.65
N ALA A 58 -7.59 -11.54 3.85
CA ALA A 58 -7.32 -10.75 5.04
C ALA A 58 -5.81 -10.54 5.15
N LEU A 59 -5.38 -9.28 5.24
CA LEU A 59 -3.98 -8.92 5.41
C LEU A 59 -3.51 -9.19 6.85
N PRO A 60 -2.23 -9.51 7.05
CA PRO A 60 -1.65 -9.70 8.38
C PRO A 60 -1.79 -8.43 9.22
N LYS A 61 -2.11 -8.58 10.52
CA LYS A 61 -2.27 -7.50 11.52
C LYS A 61 -3.39 -6.50 11.14
N GLY A 62 -4.39 -6.31 12.00
CA GLY A 62 -5.56 -5.45 11.72
C GLY A 62 -6.61 -6.04 10.77
N ARG A 63 -6.32 -7.18 10.11
CA ARG A 63 -7.26 -7.95 9.27
C ARG A 63 -7.97 -7.10 8.21
N GLN A 64 -7.27 -6.10 7.66
CA GLN A 64 -7.78 -5.32 6.53
C GLN A 64 -8.00 -6.24 5.32
N ARG A 65 -9.01 -5.98 4.52
CA ARG A 65 -9.29 -6.79 3.33
C ARG A 65 -8.53 -6.26 2.13
N ALA A 66 -8.02 -7.16 1.31
CA ALA A 66 -7.42 -6.89 0.02
C ALA A 66 -8.07 -7.77 -1.05
N VAL A 67 -8.14 -7.25 -2.27
CA VAL A 67 -8.56 -8.02 -3.44
C VAL A 67 -7.31 -8.60 -4.11
N HIS A 68 -7.36 -9.90 -4.41
CA HIS A 68 -6.36 -10.60 -5.18
C HIS A 68 -6.96 -10.99 -6.54
N GLY A 69 -6.34 -10.53 -7.62
CA GLY A 69 -6.83 -10.82 -8.97
C GLY A 69 -7.96 -9.89 -9.47
N ALA A 70 -8.72 -10.41 -10.44
CA ALA A 70 -9.83 -9.68 -11.07
C ALA A 70 -11.16 -9.89 -10.32
N VAL A 71 -12.06 -8.90 -10.45
CA VAL A 71 -13.45 -9.00 -9.99
C VAL A 71 -14.32 -9.45 -11.16
N VAL A 72 -15.18 -10.44 -10.94
CA VAL A 72 -16.03 -11.07 -11.95
C VAL A 72 -17.47 -10.96 -11.54
N CYS A 73 -18.34 -10.62 -12.47
CA CYS A 73 -19.76 -10.54 -12.21
C CYS A 73 -20.44 -11.69 -12.95
N VAL A 74 -21.24 -12.47 -12.25
CA VAL A 74 -21.92 -13.64 -12.81
C VAL A 74 -23.43 -13.46 -12.63
N PRO A 75 -24.22 -13.69 -13.69
CA PRO A 75 -25.67 -13.65 -13.58
C PRO A 75 -26.16 -14.80 -12.69
N SER A 76 -27.19 -14.53 -11.90
CA SER A 76 -27.81 -15.47 -10.98
C SER A 76 -29.26 -15.70 -11.40
N GLU A 77 -29.66 -16.96 -11.43
CA GLU A 77 -31.05 -17.36 -11.68
C GLU A 77 -31.85 -17.25 -10.39
N VAL A 78 -32.31 -16.02 -10.09
CA VAL A 78 -33.02 -15.70 -8.83
C VAL A 78 -34.28 -16.56 -8.66
N GLU A 79 -35.06 -16.74 -9.72
CA GLU A 79 -36.28 -17.55 -9.70
C GLU A 79 -35.99 -19.00 -9.30
N THR A 80 -35.04 -19.64 -9.99
CA THR A 80 -34.63 -21.02 -9.67
C THR A 80 -34.10 -21.12 -8.24
N THR A 81 -33.27 -20.16 -7.83
CA THR A 81 -32.62 -20.16 -6.50
C THR A 81 -33.64 -20.05 -5.38
N VAL A 82 -34.57 -19.08 -5.47
CA VAL A 82 -35.57 -18.82 -4.43
C VAL A 82 -36.63 -19.91 -4.38
N ASN A 83 -37.07 -20.42 -5.53
CA ASN A 83 -38.09 -21.48 -5.58
C ASN A 83 -37.55 -22.87 -5.21
N SER A 84 -36.22 -23.06 -5.22
CA SER A 84 -35.58 -24.30 -4.75
C SER A 84 -35.47 -24.40 -3.22
N LEU A 85 -35.65 -23.29 -2.50
CA LEU A 85 -35.56 -23.28 -1.04
C LEU A 85 -36.93 -23.58 -0.40
N PRO A 86 -37.01 -24.53 0.55
CA PRO A 86 -38.27 -24.90 1.17
C PRO A 86 -38.82 -23.78 2.06
N ARG A 87 -40.14 -23.55 2.04
CA ARG A 87 -40.78 -22.58 2.93
C ARG A 87 -41.12 -23.25 4.27
N PRO A 88 -40.65 -22.69 5.40
CA PRO A 88 -41.03 -23.18 6.72
C PRO A 88 -42.54 -23.02 6.96
N SER A 89 -43.15 -23.94 7.71
CA SER A 89 -44.59 -23.93 7.98
C SER A 89 -45.00 -22.96 9.08
N ALA A 90 -44.06 -22.56 9.95
CA ALA A 90 -44.25 -21.56 11.00
C ALA A 90 -43.35 -20.35 10.79
N GLU A 91 -43.85 -19.15 11.10
CA GLU A 91 -43.12 -17.88 10.91
C GLU A 91 -41.83 -17.77 11.75
N ALA A 92 -41.71 -18.54 12.83
CA ALA A 92 -40.54 -18.57 13.70
C ALA A 92 -39.45 -19.55 13.25
N GLN A 93 -39.70 -20.35 12.22
CA GLN A 93 -38.75 -21.33 11.72
C GLN A 93 -37.79 -20.67 10.73
N LEU A 94 -36.49 -20.84 10.99
CA LEU A 94 -35.42 -20.30 10.16
C LEU A 94 -34.69 -21.43 9.43
N LEU A 95 -34.23 -21.18 8.21
CA LEU A 95 -33.48 -22.17 7.42
C LEU A 95 -31.99 -22.02 7.67
N GLN A 96 -31.32 -23.09 8.06
CA GLN A 96 -29.86 -23.10 8.06
C GLN A 96 -29.36 -23.47 6.66
N VAL A 97 -28.77 -22.50 5.95
CA VAL A 97 -28.31 -22.68 4.57
C VAL A 97 -26.78 -22.68 4.53
N LYS A 98 -26.20 -23.74 3.97
CA LYS A 98 -24.77 -23.86 3.69
C LYS A 98 -24.51 -23.53 2.22
N LEU A 99 -23.93 -22.37 1.94
CA LEU A 99 -23.49 -22.04 0.60
C LEU A 99 -22.16 -22.76 0.31
N LYS A 100 -22.13 -23.60 -0.72
CA LYS A 100 -20.91 -24.30 -1.16
C LYS A 100 -20.46 -23.76 -2.53
N ARG A 101 -19.14 -23.62 -2.70
CA ARG A 101 -18.54 -23.22 -3.99
C ARG A 101 -18.80 -24.23 -5.11
N LYS A 102 -18.76 -25.52 -4.75
CA LYS A 102 -19.18 -26.64 -5.58
C LYS A 102 -19.86 -27.64 -4.67
N ILE A 103 -20.95 -28.25 -5.12
CA ILE A 103 -21.72 -29.23 -4.34
C ILE A 103 -20.80 -30.36 -3.79
N LYS A 104 -19.82 -30.78 -4.60
CA LYS A 104 -18.82 -31.80 -4.27
C LYS A 104 -17.82 -31.45 -3.15
N TYR A 105 -17.77 -30.20 -2.69
CA TYR A 105 -16.85 -29.81 -1.62
C TYR A 105 -17.43 -30.15 -0.24
N LYS A 106 -16.58 -30.66 0.65
CA LYS A 106 -16.98 -31.00 2.03
C LYS A 106 -17.24 -29.74 2.87
N GLY A 107 -16.42 -28.70 2.71
CA GLY A 107 -16.59 -27.40 3.40
C GLY A 107 -17.66 -26.49 2.80
N TYR A 108 -18.14 -25.51 3.58
CA TYR A 108 -19.07 -24.46 3.17
C TYR A 108 -18.38 -23.08 3.22
N GLN A 109 -18.81 -22.16 2.36
CA GLN A 109 -18.33 -20.78 2.30
C GLN A 109 -19.09 -19.87 3.27
N TYR A 110 -20.41 -20.06 3.33
CA TYR A 110 -21.28 -19.34 4.25
C TYR A 110 -22.21 -20.34 4.92
N PHE A 111 -22.42 -20.14 6.22
CA PHE A 111 -23.42 -20.85 6.98
C PHE A 111 -24.21 -19.81 7.76
N TYR A 112 -25.38 -19.48 7.23
CA TYR A 112 -26.26 -18.51 7.82
C TYR A 112 -27.64 -19.09 8.00
N THR A 113 -28.30 -18.52 8.98
CA THR A 113 -29.72 -18.66 9.20
C THR A 113 -30.43 -17.69 8.26
N VAL A 114 -31.22 -18.23 7.34
CA VAL A 114 -32.00 -17.52 6.32
C VAL A 114 -33.45 -17.48 6.77
N ASN A 115 -34.03 -16.27 6.80
CA ASN A 115 -35.44 -16.07 6.99
C ASN A 115 -36.12 -15.90 5.62
N MET A 116 -36.83 -16.93 5.17
CA MET A 116 -37.54 -16.88 3.88
C MET A 116 -38.64 -15.81 3.85
N LYS A 117 -39.20 -15.39 4.99
CA LYS A 117 -40.14 -14.27 5.05
C LYS A 117 -39.46 -12.98 4.59
N ASN A 118 -38.24 -12.73 5.05
CA ASN A 118 -37.45 -11.55 4.68
C ASN A 118 -37.03 -11.63 3.21
N VAL A 119 -36.53 -12.78 2.77
CA VAL A 119 -36.16 -13.03 1.35
C VAL A 119 -37.33 -12.75 0.41
N LEU A 120 -38.51 -13.28 0.70
CA LEU A 120 -39.71 -13.08 -0.12
C LEU A 120 -40.24 -11.65 -0.04
N ALA A 121 -40.21 -11.02 1.14
CA ALA A 121 -40.59 -9.62 1.30
C ALA A 121 -39.68 -8.70 0.46
N GLY A 122 -38.36 -8.87 0.58
CA GLY A 122 -37.37 -8.16 -0.22
C GLY A 122 -37.55 -8.39 -1.72
N LEU A 123 -37.79 -9.63 -2.14
CA LEU A 123 -38.03 -9.95 -3.55
C LEU A 123 -39.31 -9.29 -4.07
N ARG A 124 -40.43 -9.35 -3.34
CA ARG A 124 -41.67 -8.64 -3.71
C ARG A 124 -41.43 -7.14 -3.85
N LYS A 125 -40.66 -6.54 -2.94
CA LYS A 125 -40.30 -5.13 -3.02
C LYS A 125 -39.47 -4.80 -4.25
N LEU A 126 -38.52 -5.67 -4.62
CA LEU A 126 -37.76 -5.52 -5.87
C LEU A 126 -38.65 -5.67 -7.11
N LYS A 127 -39.64 -6.58 -7.11
CA LYS A 127 -40.61 -6.69 -8.21
C LYS A 127 -41.42 -5.40 -8.42
N GLU A 128 -41.76 -4.71 -7.33
CA GLU A 128 -42.48 -3.43 -7.40
C GLU A 128 -41.60 -2.28 -7.89
N ALA A 129 -40.35 -2.20 -7.39
CA ALA A 129 -39.51 -1.01 -7.54
C ALA A 129 -38.46 -1.12 -8.65
N HIS A 130 -38.04 -2.33 -9.03
CA HIS A 130 -36.90 -2.59 -9.89
C HIS A 130 -37.35 -3.23 -11.21
N PRO A 131 -37.17 -2.57 -12.37
CA PRO A 131 -37.67 -3.06 -13.67
C PRO A 131 -37.20 -4.46 -14.02
N GLN A 132 -35.94 -4.78 -13.71
CA GLN A 132 -35.37 -6.10 -14.03
C GLN A 132 -35.95 -7.26 -13.22
N TYR A 133 -36.73 -7.03 -12.15
CA TYR A 133 -37.31 -8.10 -11.33
C TYR A 133 -38.76 -8.43 -11.70
N SER A 134 -39.36 -7.71 -12.65
CA SER A 134 -40.77 -7.88 -13.01
C SER A 134 -41.12 -9.29 -13.48
N ASP A 135 -40.15 -9.98 -14.08
CA ASP A 135 -40.27 -11.30 -14.69
C ASP A 135 -40.13 -12.47 -13.69
N VAL A 136 -39.61 -12.24 -12.48
CA VAL A 136 -39.31 -13.31 -11.52
C VAL A 136 -40.60 -13.92 -10.96
N ALA A 137 -40.87 -15.20 -11.21
CA ALA A 137 -42.01 -15.89 -10.60
C ALA A 137 -41.70 -16.41 -9.19
N ILE A 138 -42.64 -16.21 -8.25
CA ILE A 138 -42.52 -16.69 -6.87
C ILE A 138 -43.50 -17.86 -6.70
N ASP A 139 -42.98 -19.07 -6.49
CA ASP A 139 -43.81 -20.24 -6.23
C ASP A 139 -44.24 -20.29 -4.76
N GLU A 140 -45.40 -19.70 -4.45
CA GLU A 140 -45.99 -19.67 -3.09
C GLU A 140 -46.31 -21.08 -2.53
N SER A 141 -46.26 -22.14 -3.37
CA SER A 141 -46.57 -23.51 -2.98
C SER A 141 -45.36 -24.33 -2.51
N ALA A 142 -44.13 -23.82 -2.66
CA ALA A 142 -42.88 -24.51 -2.31
C ALA A 142 -42.72 -24.74 -0.78
N ARG A 143 -43.45 -25.70 -0.22
CA ARG A 143 -43.39 -26.06 1.21
C ARG A 143 -42.33 -27.11 1.48
N PHE A 144 -41.88 -27.21 2.73
CA PHE A 144 -40.95 -28.27 3.17
C PHE A 144 -41.39 -29.69 2.75
N GLU A 145 -42.70 -29.93 2.69
CA GLU A 145 -43.33 -31.20 2.28
C GLU A 145 -43.11 -31.56 0.80
N SER A 146 -42.68 -30.61 -0.04
CA SER A 146 -42.43 -30.80 -1.48
C SER A 146 -41.00 -31.26 -1.81
N LEU A 147 -40.09 -31.31 -0.82
CA LEU A 147 -38.74 -31.86 -0.99
C LEU A 147 -38.80 -33.39 -1.02
N GLN A 148 -39.02 -33.97 -2.19
CA GLN A 148 -38.82 -35.40 -2.39
C GLN A 148 -37.31 -35.71 -2.42
N GLY A 149 -36.77 -36.34 -1.38
CA GLY A 149 -35.63 -37.25 -1.55
C GLY A 149 -34.40 -37.11 -0.65
N ASP A 150 -34.25 -36.05 0.15
CA ASP A 150 -33.16 -36.01 1.15
C ASP A 150 -33.74 -36.27 2.53
N ARG A 151 -33.54 -37.50 3.03
CA ARG A 151 -33.79 -37.83 4.42
C ARG A 151 -33.03 -36.83 5.30
N PRO A 152 -33.58 -36.44 6.46
CA PRO A 152 -32.77 -35.74 7.47
C PRO A 152 -31.54 -36.60 7.70
N VAL A 153 -30.34 -36.04 7.54
CA VAL A 153 -29.13 -36.72 7.99
C VAL A 153 -29.31 -36.90 9.49
N ASP A 154 -29.42 -38.15 9.93
CA ASP A 154 -29.63 -38.49 11.33
C ASP A 154 -28.57 -37.79 12.19
N GLU A 155 -28.96 -37.27 13.36
CA GLU A 155 -28.03 -36.63 14.30
C GLU A 155 -26.88 -37.56 14.72
N GLU A 156 -27.02 -38.88 14.53
CA GLU A 156 -25.94 -39.86 14.74
C GLU A 156 -24.87 -39.84 13.63
N ASP A 157 -25.21 -39.55 12.38
CA ASP A 157 -24.23 -39.42 11.29
C ASP A 157 -23.45 -38.10 11.41
N ALA A 158 -24.09 -37.04 11.94
CA ALA A 158 -23.42 -35.77 12.26
C ALA A 158 -22.38 -35.90 13.39
N ARG A 159 -22.52 -36.88 14.30
CA ARG A 159 -21.57 -37.15 15.40
C ARG A 159 -20.45 -38.13 15.02
N ARG A 160 -20.67 -38.99 14.02
CA ARG A 160 -19.63 -39.93 13.54
C ARG A 160 -18.59 -39.28 12.63
N ASP A 161 -18.96 -38.23 11.90
CA ASP A 161 -18.06 -37.54 10.97
C ASP A 161 -17.19 -36.44 11.61
N ASN A 162 -17.39 -36.08 12.88
CA ASN A 162 -16.52 -35.16 13.60
C ASN A 162 -16.62 -35.27 15.15
N PRO A 163 -15.69 -35.96 15.83
CA PRO A 163 -15.67 -36.05 17.30
C PRO A 163 -15.45 -34.70 18.00
N ASP A 164 -14.94 -33.67 17.29
CA ASP A 164 -14.58 -32.36 17.84
C ASP A 164 -15.71 -31.30 17.78
N ALA A 165 -16.90 -31.66 17.28
CA ALA A 165 -18.01 -30.71 17.17
C ALA A 165 -18.73 -30.39 18.50
N ALA A 166 -18.26 -30.95 19.62
CA ALA A 166 -18.80 -30.74 20.96
C ALA A 166 -17.86 -29.98 21.90
N GLN A 167 -16.96 -29.15 21.38
CA GLN A 167 -16.35 -28.10 22.18
C GLN A 167 -17.10 -26.79 21.96
N PRO A 168 -17.71 -26.19 23.01
CA PRO A 168 -17.97 -24.75 23.00
C PRO A 168 -16.65 -24.08 22.62
N ALA A 169 -16.70 -23.03 21.80
CA ALA A 169 -15.53 -22.20 21.54
C ALA A 169 -14.80 -21.96 22.87
N GLU A 170 -13.58 -22.50 23.00
CA GLU A 170 -12.78 -22.22 24.18
C GLU A 170 -12.66 -20.69 24.27
N PRO A 171 -12.83 -20.11 25.47
CA PRO A 171 -12.51 -18.72 25.66
C PRO A 171 -11.05 -18.56 25.22
N SER A 172 -10.84 -17.72 24.21
CA SER A 172 -9.50 -17.31 23.81
C SER A 172 -8.69 -17.00 25.06
N ASN A 173 -7.60 -17.74 25.26
CA ASN A 173 -6.68 -17.55 26.39
C ASN A 173 -6.49 -16.04 26.67
N PRO A 174 -6.77 -15.56 27.89
CA PRO A 174 -6.54 -14.16 28.27
C PRO A 174 -5.05 -13.79 28.30
N ASP A 175 -4.16 -14.78 28.29
CA ASP A 175 -2.73 -14.62 28.57
C ASP A 175 -1.85 -14.60 27.31
N GLY A 176 -2.36 -14.05 26.22
CA GLY A 176 -1.50 -13.54 25.17
C GLY A 176 -0.84 -12.27 25.69
N GLU A 177 0.34 -12.43 26.29
CA GLU A 177 1.15 -11.32 26.82
C GLU A 177 1.04 -10.09 25.92
N MET A 178 0.57 -9.02 26.55
CA MET A 178 0.32 -7.70 25.99
C MET A 178 1.61 -7.11 25.42
N GLU A 179 1.96 -7.48 24.18
CA GLU A 179 2.89 -6.69 23.39
C GLU A 179 2.15 -5.46 22.87
N THR A 180 2.47 -4.33 23.48
CA THR A 180 2.06 -2.99 23.06
C THR A 180 2.17 -2.88 21.54
N ALA A 181 1.01 -2.74 20.89
CA ALA A 181 0.85 -2.67 19.46
C ALA A 181 1.35 -1.31 18.93
N VAL A 182 2.66 -1.12 18.94
CA VAL A 182 3.30 0.04 18.37
C VAL A 182 4.61 -0.36 17.69
N ASP A 183 4.51 -1.25 16.72
CA ASP A 183 5.64 -1.53 15.83
C ASP A 183 5.31 -1.07 14.41
N GLY A 184 5.84 0.11 14.07
CA GLY A 184 5.78 0.74 12.75
C GLY A 184 6.88 0.27 11.80
N THR A 185 7.56 -0.86 12.08
CA THR A 185 8.69 -1.29 11.24
C THR A 185 8.29 -1.97 9.93
N ASP A 186 8.86 -1.39 8.87
CA ASP A 186 8.89 -1.75 7.45
C ASP A 186 8.81 -3.27 7.15
N GLU A 187 7.58 -3.80 7.09
CA GLU A 187 7.27 -5.11 6.54
C GLU A 187 7.57 -5.11 5.04
N ARG A 188 8.65 -5.79 4.65
CA ARG A 188 8.76 -6.36 3.31
C ARG A 188 7.71 -7.48 3.18
N PRO A 189 7.04 -7.63 2.03
CA PRO A 189 6.61 -8.96 1.63
C PRO A 189 7.88 -9.79 1.44
N SER A 190 8.08 -10.81 2.28
CA SER A 190 8.92 -11.94 1.85
C SER A 190 8.22 -12.59 0.64
N PRO A 191 8.96 -13.16 -0.33
CA PRO A 191 8.34 -13.98 -1.35
C PRO A 191 7.68 -15.15 -0.61
N VAL A 192 6.36 -15.07 -0.49
CA VAL A 192 5.55 -16.12 0.08
C VAL A 192 5.72 -17.27 -0.91
N THR A 193 6.40 -18.33 -0.48
CA THR A 193 6.48 -19.54 -1.30
C THR A 193 5.06 -19.98 -1.64
N ASP A 194 4.84 -20.57 -2.82
CA ASP A 194 3.48 -20.92 -3.25
C ASP A 194 2.73 -21.80 -2.22
N LYS A 195 3.47 -22.52 -1.38
CA LYS A 195 2.94 -23.29 -0.23
C LYS A 195 2.43 -22.42 0.93
N GLU A 196 3.06 -21.29 1.24
CA GLU A 196 2.63 -20.38 2.31
C GLU A 196 1.45 -19.46 1.89
N LYS A 197 1.14 -19.36 0.59
CA LYS A 197 -0.07 -18.68 0.09
C LYS A 197 -1.32 -19.54 0.23
N GLU A 198 -1.19 -20.87 0.23
CA GLU A 198 -2.31 -21.81 0.38
C GLU A 198 -2.79 -21.91 1.84
N ASP A 199 -1.91 -21.70 2.83
CA ASP A 199 -2.19 -21.91 4.26
C ASP A 199 -2.60 -20.65 5.05
N ARG A 200 -2.81 -19.49 4.41
CA ARG A 200 -3.34 -18.31 5.13
C ARG A 200 -4.82 -18.55 5.46
N PRO A 201 -5.26 -18.44 6.73
CA PRO A 201 -6.67 -18.49 7.09
C PRO A 201 -7.34 -17.18 6.64
N GLY A 202 -7.65 -17.10 5.35
CA GLY A 202 -8.46 -16.03 4.78
C GLY A 202 -9.93 -16.35 4.98
N LEU A 203 -10.75 -15.32 5.22
CA LEU A 203 -12.19 -15.39 4.97
C LEU A 203 -12.38 -15.54 3.46
N ALA A 204 -12.19 -16.75 2.96
CA ALA A 204 -11.97 -16.99 1.55
C ALA A 204 -13.31 -16.90 0.80
N LEU A 205 -13.58 -15.73 0.22
CA LEU A 205 -14.43 -15.59 -0.96
C LEU A 205 -13.67 -16.12 -2.20
N ASP A 206 -13.17 -17.37 -2.14
CA ASP A 206 -12.47 -17.99 -3.27
C ASP A 206 -13.49 -18.64 -4.20
N THR A 207 -14.01 -17.88 -5.16
CA THR A 207 -14.94 -18.38 -6.16
C THR A 207 -14.23 -18.39 -7.49
N CYS A 208 -13.86 -19.60 -7.94
CA CYS A 208 -12.95 -19.90 -9.04
C CYS A 208 -13.52 -19.61 -10.45
N MET A 209 -14.35 -18.59 -10.62
CA MET A 209 -14.83 -18.16 -11.93
C MET A 209 -14.04 -16.91 -12.31
N GLN A 210 -12.96 -17.09 -13.06
CA GLN A 210 -12.26 -15.98 -13.73
C GLN A 210 -12.77 -15.87 -15.17
N PRO A 211 -13.03 -14.67 -15.71
CA PRO A 211 -13.46 -14.54 -17.08
C PRO A 211 -12.26 -14.89 -17.97
N PRO A 212 -12.46 -15.65 -19.05
CA PRO A 212 -11.41 -15.88 -20.03
C PRO A 212 -10.97 -14.59 -20.74
N ASP A 213 -11.81 -13.54 -20.74
CA ASP A 213 -11.52 -12.25 -21.37
C ASP A 213 -11.96 -11.03 -20.52
N ILE A 214 -11.07 -10.04 -20.35
CA ILE A 214 -11.37 -8.72 -19.77
C ILE A 214 -12.34 -7.91 -20.66
N ALA A 215 -12.44 -8.25 -21.95
CA ALA A 215 -13.35 -7.61 -22.91
C ALA A 215 -14.75 -8.24 -22.96
N GLN A 216 -15.01 -9.32 -22.22
CA GLN A 216 -16.38 -9.80 -22.03
C GLN A 216 -17.14 -8.69 -21.31
N GLU A 217 -18.33 -8.32 -21.79
CA GLU A 217 -19.15 -7.23 -21.24
C GLU A 217 -19.07 -7.27 -19.72
N VAL A 218 -18.45 -6.23 -19.15
CA VAL A 218 -18.49 -6.03 -17.69
C VAL A 218 -19.96 -5.82 -17.41
N LEU A 219 -20.63 -6.88 -16.97
CA LEU A 219 -22.03 -6.81 -16.62
C LEU A 219 -22.19 -5.64 -15.66
N SER A 220 -23.10 -4.73 -16.05
CA SER A 220 -23.52 -3.58 -15.29
C SER A 220 -23.73 -4.01 -13.83
N TYR A 221 -22.84 -3.57 -12.95
CA TYR A 221 -22.98 -3.76 -11.50
C TYR A 221 -24.05 -2.85 -10.90
N GLY A 222 -24.80 -2.16 -11.76
CA GLY A 222 -26.09 -1.59 -11.41
C GLY A 222 -27.09 -2.65 -10.98
N ASP A 223 -26.91 -3.90 -11.43
CA ASP A 223 -27.92 -4.94 -11.36
C ASP A 223 -27.64 -6.01 -10.28
N GLY A 224 -26.60 -5.79 -9.46
CA GLY A 224 -26.11 -6.73 -8.44
C GLY A 224 -26.14 -6.25 -7.00
N ILE A 225 -26.70 -5.08 -6.68
CA ILE A 225 -26.62 -4.54 -5.31
C ILE A 225 -27.89 -3.85 -4.85
N PHE A 226 -28.30 -4.19 -3.63
CA PHE A 226 -29.17 -3.46 -2.68
C PHE A 226 -28.97 -1.94 -2.65
N SER A 227 -27.80 -1.46 -3.08
CA SER A 227 -27.47 -0.05 -3.15
C SER A 227 -28.30 0.70 -4.21
N PHE A 228 -28.87 0.00 -5.21
CA PHE A 228 -29.75 0.54 -6.26
C PHE A 228 -31.13 -0.14 -6.23
N PRO A 229 -31.99 0.14 -5.23
CA PRO A 229 -33.27 -0.56 -5.07
C PRO A 229 -34.24 -0.38 -6.24
N THR A 230 -34.06 0.67 -7.06
CA THR A 230 -34.90 0.97 -8.22
C THR A 230 -34.25 0.61 -9.56
N GLY A 231 -33.00 0.14 -9.58
CA GLY A 231 -32.25 -0.14 -10.81
C GLY A 231 -31.99 1.09 -11.70
N ARG A 232 -32.13 2.30 -11.16
CA ARG A 232 -31.94 3.57 -11.90
C ARG A 232 -30.68 4.28 -11.47
N ASN A 233 -30.19 5.18 -12.31
CA ASN A 233 -29.03 6.03 -12.06
C ASN A 233 -27.73 5.20 -11.86
N THR A 234 -27.66 4.04 -12.52
CA THR A 234 -26.50 3.13 -12.54
C THR A 234 -25.39 3.70 -13.43
N LEU A 235 -24.23 3.04 -13.54
CA LEU A 235 -23.12 3.54 -14.35
C LEU A 235 -23.54 3.77 -15.81
N ASP A 236 -24.29 2.83 -16.37
CA ASP A 236 -24.64 2.75 -17.79
C ASP A 236 -25.86 3.61 -18.18
N GLU A 237 -26.48 4.29 -17.23
CA GLU A 237 -27.61 5.21 -17.46
C GLU A 237 -27.24 6.30 -18.48
N VAL A 238 -28.12 6.52 -19.46
CA VAL A 238 -27.99 7.61 -20.43
C VAL A 238 -28.15 8.95 -19.72
N ARG A 239 -27.16 9.83 -19.89
CA ARG A 239 -27.09 11.13 -19.20
C ARG A 239 -26.99 12.28 -20.19
N GLN A 240 -27.57 13.41 -19.83
CA GLN A 240 -27.46 14.66 -20.60
C GLN A 240 -25.99 15.11 -20.68
N VAL A 241 -25.27 15.07 -19.56
CA VAL A 241 -23.84 15.36 -19.51
C VAL A 241 -23.08 14.05 -19.31
N LYS A 242 -22.22 13.71 -20.28
CA LYS A 242 -21.42 12.47 -20.22
C LYS A 242 -20.60 12.41 -18.94
N LEU A 243 -20.68 11.28 -18.25
CA LEU A 243 -19.96 10.99 -17.03
C LEU A 243 -19.03 9.80 -17.26
N SER A 244 -17.74 9.95 -16.91
CA SER A 244 -16.80 8.83 -17.00
C SER A 244 -16.96 7.89 -15.80
N PRO A 245 -16.60 6.60 -15.92
CA PRO A 245 -16.65 5.66 -14.80
C PRO A 245 -15.91 6.17 -13.57
N SER A 246 -14.71 6.76 -13.73
CA SER A 246 -13.96 7.33 -12.62
C SER A 246 -14.73 8.42 -11.88
N ARG A 247 -15.40 9.34 -12.59
CA ARG A 247 -16.19 10.40 -11.95
C ARG A 247 -17.47 9.86 -11.32
N TYR A 248 -18.09 8.87 -11.94
CA TYR A 248 -19.27 8.18 -11.39
C TYR A 248 -18.94 7.51 -10.04
N PHE A 249 -17.94 6.64 -10.01
CA PHE A 249 -17.57 5.94 -8.78
C PHE A 249 -17.05 6.88 -7.71
N ASN A 250 -16.29 7.92 -8.07
CA ASN A 250 -15.87 8.94 -7.12
C ASN A 250 -17.07 9.61 -6.45
N THR A 251 -18.08 10.00 -7.25
CA THR A 251 -19.33 10.60 -6.72
C THR A 251 -20.09 9.64 -5.82
N ARG A 252 -20.12 8.34 -6.14
CA ARG A 252 -20.79 7.31 -5.33
C ARG A 252 -20.06 7.04 -4.02
N LEU A 253 -18.73 6.93 -4.04
CA LEU A 253 -17.91 6.65 -2.85
C LEU A 253 -17.80 7.85 -1.91
N PHE A 254 -17.83 9.08 -2.44
CA PHE A 254 -17.78 10.31 -1.63
C PHE A 254 -19.15 10.91 -1.31
N CYS A 255 -20.23 10.20 -1.64
CA CYS A 255 -21.58 10.64 -1.34
C CYS A 255 -21.81 10.73 0.19
N VAL A 256 -22.73 11.61 0.59
CA VAL A 256 -23.24 11.66 1.97
C VAL A 256 -23.88 10.32 2.35
N ASP A 257 -24.55 9.67 1.39
CA ASP A 257 -25.01 8.31 1.55
C ASP A 257 -23.83 7.33 1.50
N THR A 258 -23.55 6.74 2.67
CA THR A 258 -22.37 5.87 2.86
C THR A 258 -22.57 4.43 2.38
N ARG A 259 -23.73 4.06 1.80
CA ARG A 259 -24.01 2.68 1.36
C ARG A 259 -22.93 2.11 0.44
N PHE A 260 -22.38 2.95 -0.45
CA PHE A 260 -21.30 2.57 -1.38
C PHE A 260 -19.94 2.52 -0.72
N ALA A 261 -19.67 3.43 0.22
CA ALA A 261 -18.40 3.50 0.94
C ALA A 261 -18.21 2.33 1.93
N LYS A 262 -19.32 1.80 2.46
CA LYS A 262 -19.37 0.65 3.37
C LYS A 262 -19.24 -0.69 2.65
N ASP A 263 -19.67 -0.76 1.39
CA ASP A 263 -19.60 -1.98 0.58
C ASP A 263 -18.23 -2.15 -0.07
N GLN A 264 -17.39 -3.01 0.52
CA GLN A 264 -16.07 -3.31 -0.03
C GLN A 264 -16.12 -4.07 -1.35
N SER A 265 -17.18 -4.86 -1.61
CA SER A 265 -17.34 -5.53 -2.89
C SER A 265 -17.57 -4.50 -3.99
N TYR A 266 -18.42 -3.49 -3.72
CA TYR A 266 -18.61 -2.35 -4.60
C TYR A 266 -17.32 -1.57 -4.84
N LEU A 267 -16.52 -1.33 -3.80
CA LEU A 267 -15.22 -0.66 -3.92
C LEU A 267 -14.25 -1.41 -4.85
N PHE A 268 -14.07 -2.72 -4.65
CA PHE A 268 -13.17 -3.52 -5.49
C PHE A 268 -13.68 -3.63 -6.93
N PHE A 269 -14.99 -3.70 -7.12
CA PHE A 269 -15.60 -3.63 -8.44
C PHE A 269 -15.35 -2.27 -9.11
N ALA A 270 -15.60 -1.17 -8.39
CA ALA A 270 -15.37 0.18 -8.89
C ALA A 270 -13.92 0.38 -9.35
N GLN A 271 -12.95 -0.20 -8.61
CA GLN A 271 -11.55 -0.25 -9.01
C GLN A 271 -11.35 -1.01 -10.31
N PHE A 272 -11.85 -2.24 -10.39
CA PHE A 272 -11.69 -3.08 -11.57
C PHE A 272 -12.25 -2.41 -12.84
N VAL A 273 -13.45 -1.83 -12.76
CA VAL A 273 -14.06 -1.15 -13.91
C VAL A 273 -13.32 0.12 -14.29
N THR A 274 -12.94 0.92 -13.30
CA THR A 274 -12.21 2.16 -13.56
C THR A 274 -10.89 1.88 -14.26
N GLU A 275 -10.12 0.90 -13.76
CA GLU A 275 -8.85 0.51 -14.36
C GLU A 275 -9.03 -0.13 -15.73
N THR A 276 -10.03 -1.00 -15.92
CA THR A 276 -10.33 -1.61 -17.23
C THR A 276 -10.71 -0.56 -18.26
N HIS A 277 -11.51 0.44 -17.86
CA HIS A 277 -11.88 1.56 -18.72
C HIS A 277 -10.65 2.41 -19.11
N ILE A 278 -9.81 2.76 -18.14
CA ILE A 278 -8.57 3.52 -18.38
C ILE A 278 -7.62 2.74 -19.28
N ALA A 279 -7.44 1.43 -19.03
CA ALA A 279 -6.59 0.54 -19.83
C ALA A 279 -7.10 0.49 -21.28
N THR A 280 -8.41 0.29 -21.48
CA THR A 280 -9.03 0.23 -22.81
C THR A 280 -8.88 1.53 -23.58
N CYS A 281 -9.11 2.66 -22.90
CA CYS A 281 -8.89 3.99 -23.49
C CYS A 281 -7.43 4.19 -23.88
N SER A 282 -6.50 3.79 -23.00
CA SER A 282 -5.06 3.91 -23.23
C SER A 282 -4.60 3.02 -24.38
N MET A 283 -4.99 1.74 -24.41
CA MET A 283 -4.72 0.81 -25.54
C MET A 283 -5.23 1.39 -26.86
N SER A 284 -6.43 1.96 -26.87
CA SER A 284 -7.00 2.59 -28.08
C SER A 284 -6.21 3.83 -28.51
N ILE A 285 -5.76 4.66 -27.56
CA ILE A 285 -4.89 5.81 -27.85
C ILE A 285 -3.56 5.32 -28.41
N GLN A 286 -2.99 4.24 -27.88
CA GLN A 286 -1.72 3.69 -28.35
C GLN A 286 -1.82 3.06 -29.72
N ALA A 287 -2.88 2.29 -30.00
CA ALA A 287 -3.15 1.78 -31.34
C ALA A 287 -3.27 2.91 -32.37
N ARG A 288 -3.82 4.08 -31.98
CA ARG A 288 -3.87 5.29 -32.84
C ARG A 288 -2.54 6.04 -32.91
N LYS A 289 -1.77 6.05 -31.82
CA LYS A 289 -0.45 6.71 -31.73
C LYS A 289 0.70 5.84 -32.24
N GLY A 290 0.45 4.56 -32.56
CA GLY A 290 1.40 3.63 -33.14
C GLY A 290 2.09 4.29 -34.33
N LYS A 291 3.37 4.63 -34.16
CA LYS A 291 4.06 5.50 -35.10
C LYS A 291 4.50 4.68 -36.31
N LYS A 292 4.33 5.28 -37.50
CA LYS A 292 5.06 4.91 -38.71
C LYS A 292 6.58 5.17 -38.59
N ASN A 293 7.06 5.85 -37.54
CA ASN A 293 8.45 6.30 -37.38
C ASN A 293 9.03 6.00 -35.98
N ALA A 294 10.30 5.59 -35.92
CA ALA A 294 11.09 5.35 -34.72
C ALA A 294 11.44 6.65 -33.95
N GLY A 295 12.02 6.51 -32.76
CA GLY A 295 12.43 7.61 -31.87
C GLY A 295 13.45 8.60 -32.47
N ASP A 296 14.12 8.23 -33.57
CA ASP A 296 15.05 9.07 -34.34
C ASP A 296 14.39 9.79 -35.55
N GLY A 297 13.07 9.62 -35.72
CA GLY A 297 12.31 10.19 -36.83
C GLY A 297 12.26 9.36 -38.12
N ARG A 298 12.99 8.23 -38.22
CA ARG A 298 12.98 7.36 -39.42
C ARG A 298 11.73 6.50 -39.49
N ARG A 299 11.22 6.28 -40.70
CA ARG A 299 10.04 5.43 -40.96
C ARG A 299 10.38 3.96 -40.73
N ILE A 300 9.64 3.27 -39.85
CA ILE A 300 9.87 1.85 -39.52
C ILE A 300 9.60 1.02 -40.79
N SER A 301 10.63 0.33 -41.27
CA SER A 301 10.57 -0.52 -42.47
C SER A 301 10.70 -1.99 -42.10
N ASN A 302 10.22 -2.90 -42.96
CA ASN A 302 10.36 -4.36 -42.77
C ASN A 302 11.83 -4.81 -42.61
N LYS A 303 12.80 -4.03 -43.08
CA LYS A 303 14.24 -4.30 -42.92
C LYS A 303 14.72 -4.11 -41.48
N MET A 304 14.13 -3.18 -40.71
CA MET A 304 14.49 -2.91 -39.31
C MET A 304 13.98 -4.01 -38.35
N LEU A 305 12.90 -4.69 -38.71
CA LEU A 305 12.34 -5.81 -37.93
C LEU A 305 13.10 -7.13 -38.11
N GLN A 306 14.00 -7.22 -39.08
CA GLN A 306 14.83 -8.40 -39.35
C GLN A 306 16.18 -8.36 -38.64
N ASP A 307 16.60 -7.20 -38.15
CA ASP A 307 17.84 -7.03 -37.38
C ASP A 307 17.58 -7.30 -35.90
N LYS A 308 18.20 -8.35 -35.36
CA LYS A 308 18.05 -8.77 -33.96
C LYS A 308 18.45 -7.68 -32.97
N VAL A 309 19.42 -6.82 -33.28
CA VAL A 309 19.95 -5.81 -32.36
C VAL A 309 19.05 -4.57 -32.32
N GLU A 310 18.53 -4.13 -33.46
CA GLU A 310 17.52 -3.06 -33.54
C GLU A 310 16.18 -3.50 -32.93
N LEU A 311 15.77 -4.75 -33.18
CA LEU A 311 14.59 -5.34 -32.55
C LEU A 311 14.78 -5.43 -31.02
N GLU A 312 15.96 -5.82 -30.52
CA GLU A 312 16.25 -5.78 -29.08
C GLU A 312 16.26 -4.36 -28.51
N LYS A 313 16.74 -3.34 -29.25
CA LYS A 313 16.68 -1.93 -28.82
C LYS A 313 15.25 -1.37 -28.84
N LEU A 314 14.41 -1.78 -29.79
CA LEU A 314 12.97 -1.47 -29.84
C LEU A 314 12.19 -2.23 -28.76
N ILE A 315 12.62 -3.44 -28.39
CA ILE A 315 12.07 -4.26 -27.29
C ILE A 315 12.52 -3.74 -25.92
N GLN A 316 13.75 -3.21 -25.80
CA GLN A 316 14.23 -2.50 -24.61
C GLN A 316 13.57 -1.13 -24.46
N ASN A 317 13.07 -0.55 -25.55
CA ASN A 317 12.08 0.50 -25.46
C ASN A 317 10.74 -0.12 -25.03
N LYS A 318 10.33 0.25 -23.82
CA LYS A 318 9.21 -0.28 -23.03
C LYS A 318 7.82 0.04 -23.63
N GLU A 319 7.65 -0.15 -24.93
CA GLU A 319 6.42 0.16 -25.68
C GLU A 319 5.28 -0.79 -25.30
N ALA A 320 5.59 -2.07 -25.02
CA ALA A 320 4.58 -3.10 -24.73
C ALA A 320 3.75 -2.83 -23.46
N THR A 321 4.30 -2.15 -22.45
CA THR A 321 3.60 -1.81 -21.20
C THR A 321 3.23 -0.33 -21.11
N ARG A 322 3.54 0.46 -22.15
CA ARG A 322 3.28 1.90 -22.13
C ARG A 322 1.80 2.19 -21.92
N PHE A 323 0.89 1.34 -22.42
CA PHE A 323 -0.55 1.56 -22.26
C PHE A 323 -0.98 1.52 -20.79
N MET A 324 -0.15 0.93 -19.92
CA MET A 324 -0.38 0.86 -18.49
C MET A 324 0.06 2.13 -17.75
N GLN A 325 0.78 3.07 -18.38
CA GLN A 325 1.23 4.31 -17.71
C GLN A 325 0.12 5.12 -17.02
N PRO A 326 -1.11 5.24 -17.57
CA PRO A 326 -2.22 5.92 -16.88
C PRO A 326 -2.83 5.10 -15.73
N LEU A 327 -2.54 3.80 -15.64
CA LEU A 327 -3.04 2.92 -14.59
C LEU A 327 -2.19 3.09 -13.34
N ARG A 328 -2.80 3.67 -12.31
CA ARG A 328 -2.16 4.01 -11.04
C ARG A 328 -1.70 2.75 -10.32
N GLY A 329 -0.47 2.73 -9.82
CA GLY A 329 0.08 1.56 -9.14
C GLY A 329 0.52 0.43 -10.08
N THR A 330 0.88 0.76 -11.32
CA THR A 330 1.54 -0.17 -12.26
C THR A 330 3.04 0.16 -12.42
N PRO A 331 3.87 -0.83 -12.82
CA PRO A 331 5.27 -0.64 -13.21
C PRO A 331 5.50 0.59 -14.07
N ALA A 332 4.66 0.76 -15.09
CA ALA A 332 4.76 1.86 -16.04
C ALA A 332 4.41 3.22 -15.42
N TYR A 333 3.49 3.26 -14.45
CA TYR A 333 3.13 4.48 -13.72
C TYR A 333 4.25 4.95 -12.80
N TRP A 334 4.87 4.03 -12.04
CA TRP A 334 5.95 4.38 -11.13
C TRP A 334 7.26 4.66 -11.85
N GLU A 335 7.50 4.04 -13.00
CA GLU A 335 8.66 4.37 -13.82
C GLU A 335 8.66 5.84 -14.25
N LYS A 336 7.49 6.40 -14.64
CA LYS A 336 7.41 7.83 -14.95
C LYS A 336 7.85 8.67 -13.75
N THR A 337 7.37 8.32 -12.56
CA THR A 337 7.73 8.98 -11.29
C THR A 337 9.22 8.89 -11.00
N LEU A 338 9.82 7.73 -11.28
CA LEU A 338 11.24 7.55 -11.09
C LEU A 338 12.06 8.44 -12.03
N ARG A 339 11.63 8.60 -13.28
CA ARG A 339 12.28 9.52 -14.22
C ARG A 339 12.15 10.97 -13.79
N ASP A 340 10.98 11.36 -13.27
CA ASP A 340 10.76 12.71 -12.72
C ASP A 340 11.74 12.96 -11.56
N LEU A 341 11.87 12.00 -10.64
CA LEU A 341 12.82 12.07 -9.53
C LEU A 341 14.29 12.15 -9.99
N HIS A 342 14.70 11.34 -10.98
CA HIS A 342 16.05 11.43 -11.53
C HIS A 342 16.34 12.81 -12.14
N ALA A 343 15.34 13.42 -12.78
CA ALA A 343 15.47 14.76 -13.32
C ALA A 343 15.61 15.81 -12.21
N MET A 344 14.83 15.70 -11.13
CA MET A 344 14.97 16.56 -9.95
C MET A 344 16.35 16.46 -9.33
N VAL A 345 16.84 15.23 -9.07
CA VAL A 345 18.19 15.04 -8.49
C VAL A 345 19.28 15.59 -9.41
N ARG A 346 19.14 15.42 -10.73
CA ARG A 346 20.09 15.99 -11.70
C ARG A 346 20.10 17.53 -11.72
N GLN A 347 18.98 18.18 -11.43
CA GLN A 347 18.84 19.63 -11.50
C GLN A 347 19.12 20.33 -10.17
N LEU A 348 18.57 19.79 -9.08
CA LEU A 348 18.65 20.35 -7.72
C LEU A 348 19.84 19.79 -6.93
N GLY A 349 20.49 18.73 -7.44
CA GLY A 349 21.50 17.99 -6.71
C GLY A 349 20.89 17.00 -5.71
N LYS A 350 21.70 16.56 -4.73
CA LYS A 350 21.27 15.57 -3.74
C LYS A 350 20.13 16.13 -2.86
N PRO A 351 19.09 15.34 -2.56
CA PRO A 351 18.13 15.73 -1.52
C PRO A 351 18.81 15.80 -0.15
N THR A 352 18.27 16.61 0.75
CA THR A 352 18.82 16.84 2.10
C THR A 352 18.34 15.77 3.08
N PHE A 353 17.03 15.56 3.15
CA PHE A 353 16.41 14.60 4.06
C PHE A 353 15.63 13.52 3.31
N PHE A 354 15.74 12.30 3.83
CA PHE A 354 14.78 11.24 3.59
C PHE A 354 13.89 11.10 4.81
N VAL A 355 12.57 11.17 4.62
CA VAL A 355 11.59 11.14 5.70
C VAL A 355 10.52 10.10 5.40
N THR A 356 10.12 9.34 6.42
CA THR A 356 8.98 8.43 6.33
C THR A 356 7.93 8.74 7.37
N PHE A 357 6.67 8.51 7.02
CA PHE A 357 5.54 8.67 7.92
C PHE A 357 4.62 7.46 7.82
N SER A 358 4.50 6.71 8.91
CA SER A 358 3.56 5.58 8.99
C SER A 358 2.15 6.06 9.33
N ALA A 359 1.13 5.37 8.83
CA ALA A 359 -0.22 5.57 9.33
C ALA A 359 -0.42 4.85 10.68
N ALA A 360 -1.03 5.54 11.65
CA ALA A 360 -1.48 4.95 12.91
C ALA A 360 -2.95 5.32 13.16
N GLU A 361 -3.83 4.85 12.27
CA GLU A 361 -5.25 5.22 12.25
C GLU A 361 -5.98 4.94 13.57
N MET A 362 -5.49 3.97 14.36
CA MET A 362 -6.06 3.63 15.67
C MET A 362 -5.66 4.59 16.79
N ARG A 363 -4.58 5.36 16.61
CA ARG A 363 -4.11 6.39 17.56
C ARG A 363 -4.75 7.75 17.31
N TRP A 364 -5.44 7.89 16.18
CA TRP A 364 -6.03 9.13 15.70
C TRP A 364 -7.52 9.13 16.03
N PRO A 365 -7.95 9.63 17.21
CA PRO A 365 -9.34 9.55 17.66
C PRO A 365 -10.32 10.19 16.69
N GLU A 366 -9.87 11.20 15.93
CA GLU A 366 -10.68 11.88 14.92
C GLU A 366 -11.13 10.96 13.79
N PHE A 367 -10.39 9.88 13.48
CA PHE A 367 -10.81 8.90 12.47
C PHE A 367 -12.05 8.13 12.92
N ILE A 368 -12.03 7.66 14.18
CA ILE A 368 -13.15 6.92 14.78
C ILE A 368 -14.34 7.85 14.96
N ALA A 369 -14.11 9.05 15.51
CA ALA A 369 -15.15 10.05 15.74
C ALA A 369 -15.87 10.44 14.44
N VAL A 370 -15.15 10.64 13.33
CA VAL A 370 -15.78 10.97 12.04
C VAL A 370 -16.62 9.80 11.50
N ILE A 371 -16.14 8.56 11.60
CA ILE A 371 -16.91 7.39 11.14
C ILE A 371 -18.16 7.17 12.01
N LYS A 372 -18.06 7.40 13.32
CA LYS A 372 -19.19 7.31 14.26
C LYS A 372 -20.20 8.43 14.08
N ALA A 373 -19.75 9.66 13.86
CA ALA A 373 -20.62 10.78 13.52
C ALA A 373 -21.41 10.51 12.22
N GLN A 374 -20.79 9.89 11.21
CA GLN A 374 -21.50 9.44 10.00
C GLN A 374 -22.55 8.35 10.25
N GLN A 375 -22.47 7.66 11.40
CA GLN A 375 -23.46 6.68 11.86
C GLN A 375 -24.52 7.31 12.78
N GLY A 376 -24.43 8.62 13.06
CA GLY A 376 -25.33 9.32 13.99
C GLY A 376 -24.96 9.13 15.46
N GLU A 377 -23.76 8.63 15.76
CA GLU A 377 -23.26 8.46 17.12
C GLU A 377 -22.24 9.57 17.45
N GLU A 378 -22.50 10.32 18.53
CA GLU A 378 -21.57 11.32 19.07
C GLU A 378 -21.17 10.93 20.49
N GLY A 379 -19.88 11.01 20.81
CA GLY A 379 -19.35 10.64 22.13
C GLY A 379 -17.83 10.52 22.15
N ASP A 380 -17.29 10.22 23.32
CA ASP A 380 -15.88 9.84 23.46
C ASP A 380 -15.72 8.35 23.18
N PHE A 381 -14.89 8.01 22.19
CA PHE A 381 -14.59 6.65 21.74
C PHE A 381 -13.16 6.21 22.12
N SER A 382 -12.49 6.96 23.00
CA SER A 382 -11.11 6.69 23.42
C SER A 382 -10.95 5.31 24.07
N GLY A 383 -11.94 4.90 24.88
CA GLY A 383 -11.97 3.64 25.63
C GLY A 383 -12.33 2.39 24.83
N LEU A 384 -12.61 2.48 23.52
CA LEU A 384 -12.87 1.31 22.69
C LEU A 384 -11.65 0.38 22.62
N ASP A 385 -11.91 -0.92 22.60
CA ASP A 385 -10.86 -1.92 22.50
C ASP A 385 -10.23 -1.95 21.10
N TRP A 386 -9.13 -2.70 20.96
CA TRP A 386 -8.40 -2.80 19.71
C TRP A 386 -9.22 -3.40 18.55
N ASN A 387 -10.02 -4.43 18.84
CA ASN A 387 -10.80 -5.14 17.84
C ASN A 387 -11.97 -4.28 17.35
N GLU A 388 -12.66 -3.57 18.25
CA GLU A 388 -13.73 -2.62 17.93
C GLU A 388 -13.21 -1.50 17.02
N LYS A 389 -12.06 -0.92 17.36
CA LYS A 389 -11.41 0.11 16.53
C LYS A 389 -11.08 -0.42 15.13
N CYS A 390 -10.53 -1.64 15.05
CA CYS A 390 -10.27 -2.30 13.76
C CYS A 390 -11.55 -2.47 12.94
N GLU A 391 -12.63 -2.94 13.56
CA GLU A 391 -13.92 -3.17 12.90
C GLU A 391 -14.49 -1.87 12.31
N ILE A 392 -14.45 -0.78 13.10
CA ILE A 392 -14.92 0.54 12.69
C ILE A 392 -14.12 1.06 11.50
N LEU A 393 -12.78 1.04 11.57
CA LEU A 393 -11.92 1.51 10.48
C LEU A 393 -12.15 0.69 9.20
N ARG A 394 -12.34 -0.63 9.33
CA ARG A 394 -12.59 -1.53 8.19
C ARG A 394 -13.99 -1.37 7.61
N SER A 395 -14.95 -0.86 8.38
CA SER A 395 -16.33 -0.64 7.93
C SER A 395 -16.44 0.49 6.90
N ASN A 396 -15.50 1.43 6.88
CA ASN A 396 -15.52 2.58 5.97
C ASN A 396 -14.11 2.97 5.50
N PRO A 397 -13.46 2.13 4.65
CA PRO A 397 -12.10 2.39 4.18
C PRO A 397 -12.00 3.67 3.35
N VAL A 398 -13.11 4.13 2.75
CA VAL A 398 -13.16 5.39 2.00
C VAL A 398 -12.88 6.58 2.91
N THR A 399 -13.58 6.66 4.04
CA THR A 399 -13.40 7.75 5.00
C THR A 399 -12.01 7.71 5.62
N VAL A 400 -11.53 6.52 5.99
CA VAL A 400 -10.17 6.34 6.54
C VAL A 400 -9.10 6.86 5.57
N MET A 401 -9.17 6.49 4.28
CA MET A 401 -8.19 6.95 3.30
C MET A 401 -8.29 8.46 3.02
N ARG A 402 -9.50 9.04 3.03
CA ARG A 402 -9.69 10.50 2.91
C ARG A 402 -9.12 11.26 4.10
N MET A 403 -9.34 10.76 5.32
CA MET A 403 -8.80 11.35 6.54
C MET A 403 -7.28 11.30 6.54
N PHE A 404 -6.69 10.17 6.09
CA PHE A 404 -5.24 10.08 5.90
C PHE A 404 -4.75 11.13 4.91
N GLU A 405 -5.38 11.25 3.74
CA GLU A 405 -5.00 12.25 2.74
C GLU A 405 -5.07 13.69 3.29
N LYS A 406 -6.13 14.03 4.03
CA LYS A 406 -6.26 15.31 4.69
C LYS A 406 -5.18 15.56 5.73
N ARG A 407 -4.83 14.54 6.51
CA ARG A 407 -3.75 14.60 7.48
C ARG A 407 -2.39 14.83 6.81
N VAL A 408 -2.14 14.21 5.65
CA VAL A 408 -0.92 14.45 4.85
C VAL A 408 -0.91 15.87 4.29
N ASP A 409 -2.02 16.34 3.74
CA ASP A 409 -2.09 17.71 3.23
C ASP A 409 -1.87 18.75 4.34
N ALA A 410 -2.45 18.56 5.53
CA ALA A 410 -2.21 19.41 6.69
C ALA A 410 -0.75 19.35 7.15
N LEU A 411 -0.16 18.15 7.25
CA LEU A 411 1.27 17.99 7.58
C LEU A 411 2.18 18.77 6.60
N MET A 412 1.88 18.70 5.30
CA MET A 412 2.66 19.40 4.29
C MET A 412 2.44 20.91 4.34
N THR A 413 1.19 21.37 4.36
CA THR A 413 0.84 22.79 4.18
C THR A 413 0.94 23.61 5.46
N ASP A 414 0.50 23.05 6.58
CA ASP A 414 0.41 23.78 7.85
C ASP A 414 1.68 23.63 8.70
N LEU A 415 2.54 22.64 8.41
CA LEU A 415 3.77 22.38 9.18
C LEU A 415 5.04 22.41 8.32
N ILE A 416 5.24 21.47 7.41
CA ILE A 416 6.52 21.32 6.67
C ILE A 416 6.82 22.54 5.80
N LEU A 417 5.82 23.05 5.06
CA LEU A 417 5.95 24.22 4.18
C LEU A 417 5.57 25.52 4.89
N SER A 418 5.38 25.48 6.21
CA SER A 418 5.02 26.66 6.99
C SER A 418 6.22 27.61 7.16
N PRO A 419 5.97 28.90 7.46
CA PRO A 419 7.03 29.85 7.80
C PRO A 419 7.86 29.46 9.04
N ALA A 420 7.40 28.50 9.85
CA ALA A 420 8.14 28.02 11.02
C ALA A 420 9.35 27.16 10.66
N GLN A 421 9.42 26.63 9.42
CA GLN A 421 10.57 25.88 8.90
C GLN A 421 11.09 24.77 9.85
N PRO A 422 10.23 23.81 10.27
CA PRO A 422 10.58 22.81 11.28
C PRO A 422 11.71 21.85 10.87
N ILE A 423 12.03 21.80 9.57
CA ILE A 423 13.16 21.07 8.99
C ILE A 423 14.07 21.97 8.14
N GLY A 424 13.96 23.28 8.31
CA GLY A 424 14.56 24.29 7.45
C GLY A 424 13.66 24.74 6.29
N PRO A 425 14.09 25.77 5.54
CA PRO A 425 13.39 26.27 4.35
C PRO A 425 13.36 25.20 3.25
N VAL A 426 12.17 24.70 2.93
CA VAL A 426 11.97 23.68 1.89
C VAL A 426 12.01 24.32 0.51
N GLU A 427 13.02 23.97 -0.28
CA GLU A 427 13.11 24.33 -1.70
C GLU A 427 12.20 23.41 -2.54
N ASP A 428 12.33 22.10 -2.32
CA ASP A 428 11.65 21.09 -3.12
C ASP A 428 11.33 19.82 -2.34
N TYR A 429 10.32 19.08 -2.79
CA TYR A 429 9.98 17.78 -2.21
C TYR A 429 9.33 16.83 -3.23
N LEU A 430 9.53 15.54 -2.99
CA LEU A 430 8.77 14.49 -3.65
C LEU A 430 8.40 13.43 -2.63
N PHE A 431 7.13 13.04 -2.59
CA PHE A 431 6.70 11.91 -1.78
C PHE A 431 5.87 10.90 -2.56
N ARG A 432 5.91 9.66 -2.09
CA ARG A 432 5.13 8.51 -2.53
C ARG A 432 4.33 7.95 -1.36
N VAL A 433 3.08 7.57 -1.63
CA VAL A 433 2.24 6.77 -0.74
C VAL A 433 2.41 5.29 -1.12
N GLU A 434 3.04 4.52 -0.24
CA GLU A 434 3.13 3.06 -0.27
C GLU A 434 2.02 2.45 0.60
N PHE A 435 1.54 1.26 0.26
CA PHE A 435 0.66 0.49 1.14
C PHE A 435 1.46 -0.67 1.74
N GLN A 436 1.59 -0.69 3.06
CA GLN A 436 2.35 -1.70 3.77
C GLN A 436 1.62 -3.05 3.76
N ALA A 437 2.28 -4.12 4.21
CA ALA A 437 1.71 -5.48 4.22
C ALA A 437 0.38 -5.60 5.01
N ARG A 438 0.13 -4.72 5.99
CA ARG A 438 -1.17 -4.62 6.71
C ARG A 438 -2.27 -3.90 5.93
N GLY A 439 -1.93 -3.24 4.82
CA GLY A 439 -2.84 -2.51 3.94
C GLY A 439 -2.90 -1.00 4.17
N SER A 440 -2.35 -0.51 5.28
CA SER A 440 -2.26 0.91 5.65
C SER A 440 -1.31 1.71 4.76
N PRO A 441 -1.62 2.99 4.48
CA PRO A 441 -0.74 3.88 3.74
C PRO A 441 0.50 4.28 4.56
N HIS A 442 1.57 4.59 3.84
CA HIS A 442 2.87 4.99 4.38
C HIS A 442 3.55 5.95 3.42
N ILE A 443 4.07 7.06 3.94
CA ILE A 443 4.72 8.07 3.12
C ILE A 443 6.22 7.79 3.08
N HIS A 444 6.78 7.81 1.88
CA HIS A 444 8.23 7.94 1.67
C HIS A 444 8.47 9.27 0.96
N MET A 445 9.22 10.16 1.59
CA MET A 445 9.44 11.53 1.14
C MET A 445 10.93 11.84 1.07
N VAL A 446 11.31 12.59 0.04
CA VAL A 446 12.58 13.32 -0.01
C VAL A 446 12.32 14.81 -0.07
N VAL A 447 13.21 15.56 0.57
CA VAL A 447 13.11 17.01 0.70
C VAL A 447 14.48 17.63 0.45
N TRP A 448 14.50 18.70 -0.34
CA TRP A 448 15.64 19.61 -0.53
C TRP A 448 15.40 20.83 0.36
N ILE A 449 16.41 21.13 1.17
CA ILE A 449 16.41 22.28 2.08
C ILE A 449 17.41 23.29 1.54
N GLU A 450 16.97 24.55 1.42
CA GLU A 450 17.80 25.66 0.98
C GLU A 450 19.00 25.83 1.91
N ASP A 451 20.18 26.09 1.32
CA ASP A 451 21.46 26.27 2.00
C ASP A 451 21.88 25.13 2.95
N ALA A 452 21.38 23.91 2.74
CA ALA A 452 21.81 22.75 3.52
C ALA A 452 23.31 22.45 3.31
N PRO A 453 24.08 22.21 4.40
CA PRO A 453 25.53 22.05 4.29
C PRO A 453 25.92 20.75 3.58
N GLY A 454 26.89 20.85 2.67
CA GLY A 454 27.50 19.70 2.00
C GLY A 454 28.60 19.05 2.82
N VAL A 455 28.86 17.75 2.60
CA VAL A 455 30.00 17.06 3.21
C VAL A 455 31.20 17.20 2.27
N GLN A 456 32.16 18.04 2.64
CA GLN A 456 33.42 18.19 1.91
C GLN A 456 34.47 17.21 2.44
N ASP A 457 34.74 17.27 3.75
CA ASP A 457 35.58 16.33 4.49
C ASP A 457 34.74 15.61 5.55
N PRO A 458 34.57 14.28 5.47
CA PRO A 458 33.85 13.53 6.50
C PRO A 458 34.53 13.55 7.88
N GLU A 459 35.85 13.78 7.97
CA GLU A 459 36.56 13.84 9.24
C GLU A 459 36.45 15.22 9.91
N ASP A 460 36.12 16.27 9.14
CA ASP A 460 35.97 17.65 9.61
C ASP A 460 34.75 18.35 8.97
N CYS A 461 33.59 18.14 9.56
CA CYS A 461 32.31 18.68 9.07
C CYS A 461 31.39 19.18 10.21
N PRO A 462 31.86 20.10 11.07
CA PRO A 462 31.08 20.58 12.22
C PRO A 462 29.73 21.18 11.83
N ASP A 463 29.68 21.95 10.73
CA ASP A 463 28.45 22.59 10.25
C ASP A 463 27.37 21.56 9.86
N VAL A 464 27.77 20.44 9.26
CA VAL A 464 26.84 19.35 8.89
C VAL A 464 26.33 18.66 10.14
N ILE A 465 27.20 18.41 11.12
CA ILE A 465 26.83 17.77 12.39
C ILE A 465 25.85 18.66 13.17
N GLU A 466 26.12 19.96 13.28
CA GLU A 466 25.22 20.92 13.92
C GLU A 466 23.87 20.98 13.20
N PHE A 467 23.88 21.00 11.87
CA PHE A 467 22.65 20.96 11.08
C PHE A 467 21.83 19.69 11.33
N ILE A 468 22.47 18.52 11.42
CA ILE A 468 21.79 17.26 11.74
C ILE A 468 21.20 17.31 13.14
N ASP A 469 21.99 17.67 14.15
CA ASP A 469 21.57 17.70 15.56
C ASP A 469 20.48 18.74 15.83
N ARG A 470 20.39 19.78 14.99
CA ARG A 470 19.30 20.78 15.03
C ARG A 470 17.94 20.19 14.66
N TYR A 471 17.88 19.28 13.68
CA TYR A 471 16.60 18.81 13.12
C TYR A 471 16.28 17.36 13.43
N ILE A 472 17.27 16.55 13.79
CA ILE A 472 17.12 15.12 14.03
C ILE A 472 17.65 14.79 15.42
N THR A 473 16.83 14.07 16.19
CA THR A 473 17.25 13.49 17.45
C THR A 473 16.80 12.03 17.54
N CYS A 474 17.41 11.31 18.45
CA CYS A 474 16.97 9.97 18.86
C CYS A 474 16.95 9.84 20.38
N ARG A 475 16.95 10.97 21.08
CA ARG A 475 16.91 10.99 22.54
C ARG A 475 15.52 10.61 23.04
N MET A 476 15.46 9.85 24.12
CA MET A 476 14.25 9.71 24.92
C MET A 476 14.05 11.00 25.75
N PRO A 477 12.97 11.77 25.52
CA PRO A 477 12.69 12.99 26.29
C PRO A 477 12.54 12.66 27.78
N ASP A 478 12.80 13.64 28.64
CA ASP A 478 12.56 13.48 30.07
C ASP A 478 11.05 13.51 30.38
N GLU A 479 10.58 12.53 31.15
CA GLU A 479 9.14 12.36 31.46
C GLU A 479 8.55 13.57 32.20
N LYS A 480 9.35 14.28 33.00
CA LYS A 480 8.87 15.45 33.77
C LYS A 480 8.96 16.74 32.96
N ALA A 481 10.00 16.89 32.14
CA ALA A 481 10.20 18.09 31.34
C ALA A 481 9.27 18.15 30.11
N ASP A 482 9.03 17.00 29.46
CA ASP A 482 8.20 16.90 28.27
C ASP A 482 7.41 15.57 28.27
N PRO A 483 6.36 15.46 29.11
CA PRO A 483 5.57 14.23 29.24
C PRO A 483 4.86 13.83 27.95
N GLU A 484 4.46 14.81 27.13
CA GLU A 484 3.76 14.56 25.87
C GLU A 484 4.69 13.88 24.85
N LEU A 485 5.86 14.48 24.57
CA LEU A 485 6.80 13.89 23.63
C LEU A 485 7.38 12.60 24.19
N HIS A 486 7.64 12.50 25.50
CA HIS A 486 8.08 11.25 26.14
C HIS A 486 7.09 10.11 25.88
N LYS A 487 5.79 10.37 26.05
CA LYS A 487 4.73 9.39 25.76
C LYS A 487 4.71 9.00 24.29
N ILE A 488 4.77 9.97 23.37
CA ILE A 488 4.73 9.67 21.94
C ILE A 488 5.97 8.85 21.53
N VAL A 489 7.17 9.24 21.97
CA VAL A 489 8.43 8.55 21.63
C VAL A 489 8.44 7.14 22.21
N SER A 490 8.04 6.96 23.48
CA SER A 490 8.02 5.66 24.13
C SER A 490 7.02 4.70 23.49
N GLU A 491 5.90 5.22 23.01
CA GLU A 491 4.92 4.43 22.28
C GLU A 491 5.41 4.16 20.84
N VAL A 492 5.68 5.18 20.01
CA VAL A 492 5.80 5.01 18.55
C VAL A 492 7.20 5.02 17.97
N GLN A 493 8.24 5.31 18.75
CA GLN A 493 9.62 5.42 18.24
C GLN A 493 10.62 4.41 18.77
N ILE A 494 10.21 3.54 19.71
CA ILE A 494 11.07 2.47 20.21
C ILE A 494 10.97 1.25 19.28
N HIS A 495 12.13 0.76 18.84
CA HIS A 495 12.23 -0.51 18.13
C HIS A 495 12.03 -1.69 19.10
N SER A 496 11.25 -2.69 18.68
CA SER A 496 11.00 -3.89 19.51
C SER A 496 12.29 -4.67 19.81
N ARG A 497 12.46 -5.04 21.09
CA ARG A 497 13.56 -5.91 21.57
C ARG A 497 13.44 -7.35 21.09
N ASN A 498 12.22 -7.82 20.86
CA ASN A 498 11.93 -9.18 20.44
C ASN A 498 12.21 -9.43 18.95
N HIS A 499 12.67 -8.40 18.22
CA HIS A 499 13.07 -8.41 16.80
C HIS A 499 12.10 -9.20 15.91
N SER A 500 11.18 -8.46 15.29
CA SER A 500 10.18 -9.04 14.39
C SER A 500 10.79 -9.70 13.15
N LYS A 501 9.96 -10.43 12.39
CA LYS A 501 10.37 -11.07 11.12
C LYS A 501 10.99 -10.05 10.14
N THR A 502 10.60 -8.78 10.17
CA THR A 502 11.12 -7.72 9.28
C THR A 502 12.55 -7.34 9.59
N CYS A 503 12.99 -7.56 10.83
CA CYS A 503 14.36 -7.38 11.26
C CYS A 503 15.30 -8.43 10.65
N ARG A 504 14.77 -9.51 10.09
CA ARG A 504 15.54 -10.59 9.47
C ARG A 504 15.45 -10.50 7.95
N LYS A 505 16.59 -10.48 7.25
CA LYS A 505 16.64 -10.52 5.78
C LYS A 505 17.76 -11.43 5.30
N GLY A 506 17.41 -12.56 4.70
CA GLY A 506 18.37 -13.60 4.33
C GLY A 506 19.16 -14.04 5.57
N ASN A 507 20.49 -14.02 5.48
CA ASN A 507 21.38 -14.37 6.59
C ASN A 507 21.62 -13.23 7.60
N VAL A 508 20.98 -12.07 7.42
CA VAL A 508 21.13 -10.92 8.32
C VAL A 508 20.02 -10.95 9.37
N SER A 509 20.36 -11.25 10.62
CA SER A 509 19.40 -11.35 11.74
C SER A 509 18.96 -10.00 12.31
N ARG A 510 19.71 -8.91 12.05
CA ARG A 510 19.43 -7.56 12.54
C ARG A 510 19.60 -6.51 11.44
N ARG A 511 18.70 -6.53 10.45
CA ARG A 511 18.69 -5.65 9.26
C ARG A 511 18.82 -4.17 9.62
N PHE A 512 18.12 -3.73 10.66
CA PHE A 512 18.06 -2.32 11.08
C PHE A 512 19.17 -1.92 12.06
N GLY A 513 20.02 -2.87 12.48
CA GLY A 513 21.18 -2.58 13.32
C GLY A 513 20.86 -2.21 14.78
N PHE A 514 19.67 -2.55 15.29
CA PHE A 514 19.29 -2.37 16.69
C PHE A 514 19.85 -3.47 17.62
N PRO A 515 20.18 -3.17 18.89
CA PRO A 515 20.32 -1.83 19.46
C PRO A 515 21.42 -1.06 18.73
N ARG A 516 21.17 0.22 18.50
CA ARG A 516 22.19 1.14 17.98
C ARG A 516 23.29 1.31 19.03
N LEU A 517 24.50 1.59 18.58
CA LEU A 517 25.63 1.79 19.49
C LEU A 517 25.57 3.22 20.07
N PRO A 518 25.71 3.39 21.39
CA PRO A 518 25.73 4.71 22.02
C PRO A 518 26.95 5.54 21.59
N MET A 519 26.78 6.86 21.53
CA MET A 519 27.79 7.82 21.05
C MET A 519 27.64 9.14 21.80
N ASP A 520 28.74 9.71 22.32
CA ASP A 520 28.68 10.98 23.07
C ASP A 520 28.37 12.20 22.20
N LYS A 521 28.69 12.11 20.91
CA LYS A 521 28.45 13.14 19.90
C LYS A 521 28.10 12.51 18.56
N THR A 522 27.34 13.26 17.75
CA THR A 522 27.06 12.87 16.38
C THR A 522 28.35 12.95 15.55
N ILE A 523 28.63 11.93 14.75
CA ILE A 523 29.78 11.89 13.84
C ILE A 523 29.38 11.35 12.46
N ILE A 524 30.14 11.72 11.44
CA ILE A 524 30.09 11.07 10.13
C ILE A 524 31.24 10.06 10.08
N ALA A 525 30.91 8.77 10.12
CA ALA A 525 31.90 7.70 10.08
C ALA A 525 32.11 7.22 8.63
N CYS A 526 33.37 7.04 8.25
CA CYS A 526 33.78 6.47 6.96
C CYS A 526 34.35 5.06 7.12
N ALA A 527 34.31 4.30 6.02
CA ALA A 527 34.91 2.98 5.98
C ALA A 527 36.42 3.04 6.28
N PRO A 528 36.98 2.05 7.00
CA PRO A 528 38.39 2.06 7.36
C PRO A 528 39.29 2.01 6.12
N TRP A 529 40.23 2.95 6.05
CA TRP A 529 41.23 3.07 4.99
C TRP A 529 42.39 2.07 5.18
N ASN A 530 43.07 1.74 4.09
CA ASN A 530 44.26 0.89 4.10
C ASN A 530 45.46 1.69 3.60
N ASP A 531 46.26 2.23 4.52
CA ASP A 531 47.33 3.19 4.23
C ASP A 531 48.45 2.63 3.33
N ASP A 532 48.63 1.31 3.30
CA ASP A 532 49.73 0.65 2.60
C ASP A 532 49.61 0.61 1.05
N GLU A 533 48.45 0.89 0.45
CA GLU A 533 48.22 0.61 -0.99
C GLU A 533 48.00 1.82 -1.93
N ASP A 534 47.83 3.04 -1.41
CA ASP A 534 47.52 4.24 -2.23
C ASP A 534 48.52 5.42 -2.10
N ALA A 535 49.55 5.32 -1.27
CA ALA A 535 50.66 6.29 -1.22
C ALA A 535 51.57 6.31 -2.49
N GLY A 536 51.28 5.46 -3.49
CA GLY A 536 52.01 5.38 -4.76
C GLY A 536 51.50 6.29 -5.89
N GLY A 537 50.47 7.11 -5.65
CA GLY A 537 49.89 8.05 -6.63
C GLY A 537 50.49 9.45 -6.54
N ASN A 538 51.38 9.78 -7.47
CA ASN A 538 52.20 10.99 -7.55
C ASN A 538 51.44 12.34 -7.35
N LYS A 539 51.93 13.17 -6.40
CA LYS A 539 51.66 14.61 -6.31
C LYS A 539 52.25 15.34 -7.53
N LYS A 540 51.44 15.76 -8.51
CA LYS A 540 51.76 16.88 -9.43
C LYS A 540 50.51 17.61 -9.94
N GLY A 541 50.30 18.83 -9.44
CA GLY A 541 50.05 20.07 -10.20
C GLY A 541 48.74 20.27 -10.97
N GLY A 542 47.98 21.28 -10.56
CA GLY A 542 47.66 22.48 -11.39
C GLY A 542 46.62 22.37 -12.52
N GLU A 543 45.57 23.19 -12.40
CA GLU A 543 44.77 23.85 -13.45
C GLU A 543 44.64 23.21 -14.84
N LYS A 544 43.41 22.80 -15.21
CA LYS A 544 42.66 23.35 -16.35
C LYS A 544 41.29 22.68 -16.50
N ALA A 545 40.26 23.52 -16.61
CA ALA A 545 38.97 23.17 -17.18
C ALA A 545 39.10 22.86 -18.68
N LYS A 546 38.35 21.87 -19.19
CA LYS A 546 37.59 21.90 -20.45
C LYS A 546 36.84 20.60 -20.72
N ASP A 547 35.72 20.78 -21.40
CA ASP A 547 34.70 19.82 -21.85
C ASP A 547 35.21 18.52 -22.47
N ALA A 548 34.43 17.44 -22.27
CA ALA A 548 34.23 16.40 -23.29
C ALA A 548 33.01 15.52 -22.99
N ASN A 549 31.96 15.68 -23.80
CA ASN A 549 31.17 14.56 -24.29
C ASN A 549 32.12 13.58 -25.00
N ASP A 550 32.17 12.31 -24.60
CA ASP A 550 32.09 11.19 -25.54
C ASP A 550 32.07 9.85 -24.80
N VAL A 551 31.03 9.07 -25.10
CA VAL A 551 30.93 7.66 -24.74
C VAL A 551 31.69 6.87 -25.80
N GLN A 552 32.81 6.26 -25.42
CA GLN A 552 33.30 5.06 -26.09
C GLN A 552 33.73 4.02 -25.07
N GLU A 553 32.99 2.91 -25.07
CA GLU A 553 33.44 1.62 -24.57
C GLU A 553 34.75 1.25 -25.25
N LYS A 554 35.81 1.06 -24.44
CA LYS A 554 36.91 0.16 -24.79
C LYS A 554 37.34 -0.64 -23.58
N GLU A 555 37.39 -1.95 -23.80
CA GLU A 555 37.89 -2.99 -22.92
C GLU A 555 39.27 -2.64 -22.33
N CYS A 556 39.42 -2.76 -21.02
CA CYS A 556 40.70 -3.14 -20.42
C CYS A 556 40.47 -3.99 -19.17
N GLY A 557 40.87 -5.25 -19.29
CA GLY A 557 40.74 -6.26 -18.25
C GLY A 557 41.63 -6.05 -17.02
N THR A 558 41.13 -6.63 -15.93
CA THR A 558 41.87 -7.41 -14.92
C THR A 558 42.73 -6.71 -13.86
N LYS A 559 43.04 -5.40 -13.93
CA LYS A 559 43.79 -4.72 -12.83
C LYS A 559 42.90 -4.05 -11.77
N GLY A 560 41.79 -3.38 -12.17
CA GLY A 560 40.85 -2.75 -11.21
C GLY A 560 40.04 -3.73 -10.35
N SER A 561 39.73 -4.92 -10.89
CA SER A 561 38.93 -5.95 -10.20
C SER A 561 39.67 -6.61 -9.02
N LYS A 562 41.01 -6.77 -9.11
CA LYS A 562 41.81 -7.37 -8.03
C LYS A 562 42.04 -6.42 -6.85
N LYS A 563 42.28 -5.12 -7.11
CA LYS A 563 42.41 -4.08 -6.06
C LYS A 563 41.11 -3.93 -5.25
N SER A 564 39.96 -3.84 -5.94
CA SER A 564 38.62 -3.77 -5.31
C SER A 564 38.29 -4.99 -4.44
N LYS A 565 38.65 -6.21 -4.88
CA LYS A 565 38.41 -7.44 -4.09
C LYS A 565 39.28 -7.53 -2.84
N LYS A 566 40.54 -7.05 -2.90
CA LYS A 566 41.48 -7.10 -1.77
C LYS A 566 41.11 -6.07 -0.69
N SER A 567 40.74 -4.85 -1.10
CA SER A 567 40.19 -3.81 -0.21
C SER A 567 38.90 -4.28 0.49
N LYS A 568 37.94 -4.86 -0.24
CA LYS A 568 36.73 -5.45 0.37
C LYS A 568 37.03 -6.55 1.39
N LYS A 569 38.07 -7.37 1.15
CA LYS A 569 38.50 -8.41 2.09
C LYS A 569 39.12 -7.84 3.36
N PHE A 570 39.87 -6.74 3.24
CA PHE A 570 40.44 -6.01 4.38
C PHE A 570 39.35 -5.38 5.26
N VAL A 571 38.42 -4.63 4.64
CA VAL A 571 37.27 -4.04 5.35
C VAL A 571 36.45 -5.12 6.06
N GLY A 572 36.17 -6.24 5.38
CA GLY A 572 35.46 -7.36 5.99
C GLY A 572 36.20 -8.01 7.17
N LYS A 573 37.54 -8.04 7.15
CA LYS A 573 38.36 -8.51 8.29
C LYS A 573 38.24 -7.57 9.48
N LYS A 574 38.46 -6.26 9.29
CA LYS A 574 38.30 -5.26 10.35
C LYS A 574 36.89 -5.23 10.93
N GLN A 575 35.86 -5.36 10.10
CA GLN A 575 34.47 -5.46 10.56
C GLN A 575 34.22 -6.69 11.44
N ARG A 576 34.87 -7.83 11.17
CA ARG A 576 34.73 -9.04 12.00
C ARG A 576 35.39 -8.84 13.37
N GLU A 577 36.61 -8.31 13.38
CA GLU A 577 37.35 -7.99 14.61
C GLU A 577 36.58 -6.97 15.48
N ALA A 578 36.05 -5.92 14.87
CA ALA A 578 35.20 -4.95 15.54
C ALA A 578 33.91 -5.57 16.11
N LYS A 579 33.25 -6.48 15.37
CA LYS A 579 32.06 -7.19 15.88
C LYS A 579 32.35 -8.06 17.09
N GLU A 580 33.51 -8.73 17.09
CA GLU A 580 33.95 -9.54 18.23
C GLU A 580 34.23 -8.67 19.46
N LYS A 581 34.94 -7.54 19.29
CA LYS A 581 35.21 -6.57 20.37
C LYS A 581 33.94 -5.92 20.93
N LEU A 582 32.98 -5.58 20.07
CA LEU A 582 31.73 -4.92 20.46
C LEU A 582 30.64 -5.89 20.97
N LYS A 583 30.92 -7.20 21.01
CA LYS A 583 29.96 -8.20 21.45
C LYS A 583 29.49 -7.97 22.91
N PRO A 584 30.37 -7.73 23.90
CA PRO A 584 29.96 -7.48 25.28
C PRO A 584 29.02 -6.25 25.39
N VAL A 585 29.35 -5.17 24.69
CA VAL A 585 28.52 -3.95 24.64
C VAL A 585 27.12 -4.28 24.12
N ARG A 586 27.03 -5.05 23.02
CA ARG A 586 25.73 -5.43 22.44
C ARG A 586 24.93 -6.37 23.33
N ASP A 587 25.59 -7.25 24.06
CA ASP A 587 24.95 -8.20 24.97
C ASP A 587 24.35 -7.43 26.17
N PHE A 588 25.07 -6.45 26.72
CA PHE A 588 24.54 -5.56 27.76
C PHE A 588 23.37 -4.68 27.29
N LEU A 589 23.43 -4.13 26.07
CA LEU A 589 22.34 -3.32 25.52
C LEU A 589 21.07 -4.13 25.20
N MET A 590 21.20 -5.46 25.11
CA MET A 590 20.09 -6.39 24.92
C MET A 590 19.42 -6.80 26.22
N ASP A 591 20.14 -6.71 27.35
CA ASP A 591 19.58 -7.03 28.66
C ASP A 591 18.64 -5.90 29.09
N ALA A 592 17.35 -6.23 29.28
CA ALA A 592 16.34 -5.28 29.70
C ALA A 592 16.51 -4.81 31.15
N ASN A 593 17.24 -5.58 31.97
CA ASN A 593 17.50 -5.25 33.38
C ASN A 593 18.77 -4.42 33.56
N ALA A 594 19.60 -4.32 32.52
CA ALA A 594 20.82 -3.53 32.55
C ALA A 594 20.49 -2.06 32.27
N SER A 595 20.83 -1.20 33.22
CA SER A 595 20.75 0.26 33.07
C SER A 595 22.14 0.86 33.26
N PHE A 596 22.41 1.92 32.51
CA PHE A 596 23.68 2.64 32.50
C PHE A 596 23.38 4.14 32.51
N GLU A 597 24.13 4.91 33.29
CA GLU A 597 23.96 6.36 33.34
C GLU A 597 24.49 7.03 32.08
N ASP A 598 25.67 6.62 31.61
CA ASP A 598 26.33 7.15 30.42
C ASP A 598 27.15 6.07 29.67
N LEU A 599 27.81 6.49 28.58
CA LEU A 599 28.67 5.61 27.80
C LEU A 599 29.89 5.12 28.62
N SER A 600 30.44 5.95 29.51
CA SER A 600 31.62 5.61 30.30
C SER A 600 31.33 4.45 31.26
N ASP A 601 30.20 4.47 31.96
CA ASP A 601 29.74 3.38 32.84
C ASP A 601 29.55 2.06 32.04
N LEU A 602 28.97 2.14 30.84
CA LEU A 602 28.83 0.98 29.96
C LEU A 602 30.18 0.39 29.54
N LEU A 603 31.14 1.25 29.16
CA LEU A 603 32.46 0.82 28.71
C LEU A 603 33.31 0.25 29.85
N GLU A 604 33.21 0.80 31.05
CA GLU A 604 33.86 0.27 32.25
C GLU A 604 33.41 -1.16 32.55
N LYS A 605 32.09 -1.42 32.53
CA LYS A 605 31.55 -2.79 32.69
C LYS A 605 31.98 -3.73 31.57
N CYS A 606 32.21 -3.20 30.36
CA CYS A 606 32.73 -3.96 29.23
C CYS A 606 34.26 -4.14 29.23
N LYS A 607 34.99 -3.49 30.16
CA LYS A 607 36.46 -3.45 30.20
C LYS A 607 37.08 -2.98 28.88
N MET A 608 36.52 -1.90 28.31
CA MET A 608 36.94 -1.34 27.02
C MET A 608 37.27 0.14 27.17
N THR A 609 38.33 0.60 26.54
CA THR A 609 38.63 2.04 26.51
C THR A 609 37.76 2.78 25.50
N HIS A 610 37.61 4.09 25.67
CA HIS A 610 36.81 4.93 24.76
C HIS A 610 37.37 4.93 23.34
N ASP A 611 38.69 5.04 23.19
CA ASP A 611 39.37 5.01 21.88
C ASP A 611 39.17 3.65 21.17
N GLU A 612 39.35 2.54 21.88
CA GLU A 612 39.12 1.20 21.33
C GLU A 612 37.66 1.01 20.89
N TYR A 613 36.71 1.58 21.65
CA TYR A 613 35.31 1.56 21.31
C TYR A 613 35.03 2.36 20.04
N GLN A 614 35.48 3.63 19.98
CA GLN A 614 35.28 4.49 18.81
C GLN A 614 35.88 3.89 17.54
N ASP A 615 37.10 3.35 17.61
CA ASP A 615 37.74 2.70 16.46
C ASP A 615 36.97 1.47 16.00
N SER A 616 36.49 0.67 16.95
CA SER A 616 35.66 -0.51 16.64
C SER A 616 34.33 -0.11 16.00
N VAL A 617 33.68 0.95 16.50
CA VAL A 617 32.43 1.48 15.94
C VAL A 617 32.63 1.99 14.51
N LYS A 618 33.64 2.83 14.27
CA LYS A 618 33.98 3.33 12.92
C LYS A 618 34.29 2.19 11.95
N ALA A 619 35.05 1.19 12.41
CA ALA A 619 35.41 0.02 11.61
C ALA A 619 34.23 -0.86 11.19
N LEU A 620 33.04 -0.73 11.81
CA LEU A 620 31.82 -1.44 11.37
C LEU A 620 31.21 -0.88 10.08
N THR A 621 31.54 0.34 9.70
CA THR A 621 30.94 1.00 8.55
C THR A 621 31.47 0.43 7.23
N SER A 622 30.62 0.46 6.21
CA SER A 622 30.98 0.04 4.83
C SER A 622 31.04 1.21 3.86
N GLY A 623 30.70 2.41 4.32
CA GLY A 623 30.59 3.66 3.57
C GLY A 623 30.34 4.81 4.54
N MET A 624 30.02 6.01 4.04
CA MET A 624 29.71 7.15 4.90
C MET A 624 28.36 6.93 5.61
N VAL A 625 28.36 7.02 6.94
CA VAL A 625 27.15 6.83 7.76
C VAL A 625 27.12 7.88 8.87
N VAL A 626 25.96 8.51 9.05
CA VAL A 626 25.69 9.35 10.23
C VAL A 626 25.50 8.45 11.44
N MET A 627 26.35 8.61 12.45
CA MET A 627 26.18 8.00 13.75
C MET A 627 25.73 9.08 14.73
N MET A 628 24.44 9.08 15.07
CA MET A 628 23.85 10.10 15.93
C MET A 628 24.23 9.92 17.40
N LYS A 629 24.36 11.03 18.12
CA LYS A 629 24.52 11.08 19.57
C LYS A 629 23.41 10.29 20.27
N ARG A 630 23.79 9.35 21.13
CA ARG A 630 22.88 8.41 21.82
C ARG A 630 23.44 8.05 23.18
N GLU A 631 22.63 8.21 24.22
CA GLU A 631 22.92 7.58 25.52
C GLU A 631 22.53 6.09 25.49
N PRO A 632 23.04 5.25 26.40
CA PRO A 632 22.69 3.83 26.45
C PRO A 632 21.17 3.55 26.47
N LYS A 633 20.38 4.39 27.14
CA LYS A 633 18.91 4.28 27.18
C LYS A 633 18.21 4.56 25.83
N ASP A 634 18.87 5.30 24.93
CA ASP A 634 18.32 5.75 23.64
C ASP A 634 18.62 4.78 22.49
N CYS A 635 19.35 3.68 22.76
CA CYS A 635 19.85 2.76 21.74
C CYS A 635 18.75 2.07 20.92
N TRP A 636 17.51 2.12 21.39
CA TRP A 636 16.34 1.54 20.75
C TRP A 636 15.43 2.56 20.06
N VAL A 637 15.72 3.85 20.17
CA VAL A 637 14.88 4.93 19.62
C VAL A 637 15.28 5.23 18.16
N ASN A 638 14.32 5.33 17.24
CA ASN A 638 14.60 5.74 15.85
C ASN A 638 14.98 7.24 15.76
N GLY A 639 15.49 7.67 14.61
CA GLY A 639 15.71 9.11 14.37
C GLY A 639 14.39 9.80 14.08
N TYR A 640 14.09 10.88 14.79
CA TYR A 640 12.86 11.64 14.63
C TYR A 640 13.12 13.14 14.73
N ASN A 641 12.22 13.93 14.14
CA ASN A 641 12.14 15.37 14.41
C ASN A 641 11.04 15.60 15.46
N PRO A 642 11.31 16.29 16.58
CA PRO A 642 10.34 16.46 17.67
C PRO A 642 9.01 17.09 17.22
N ASP A 643 9.06 18.12 16.39
CA ASP A 643 7.88 18.88 15.98
C ASP A 643 7.02 18.08 14.99
N LEU A 644 7.67 17.43 14.01
CA LEU A 644 7.00 16.54 13.08
C LEU A 644 6.37 15.34 13.81
N LEU A 645 7.06 14.77 14.80
CA LEU A 645 6.55 13.63 15.56
C LEU A 645 5.33 14.00 16.40
N ARG A 646 5.33 15.15 17.09
CA ARG A 646 4.16 15.62 17.86
C ARG A 646 2.95 15.80 16.95
N ALA A 647 3.12 16.49 15.82
CA ALA A 647 2.03 16.74 14.88
C ALA A 647 1.53 15.45 14.21
N TRP A 648 2.43 14.55 13.83
CA TRP A 648 2.07 13.32 13.14
C TRP A 648 1.49 12.25 14.08
N ASN A 649 1.99 12.16 15.32
CA ASN A 649 1.59 11.19 16.35
C ASN A 649 1.53 9.73 15.84
N ALA A 650 2.56 9.35 15.08
CA ALA A 650 2.79 7.98 14.62
C ALA A 650 4.28 7.80 14.32
N ASN A 651 4.72 6.55 14.13
CA ASN A 651 6.11 6.26 13.81
C ASN A 651 6.54 7.04 12.55
N MET A 652 7.66 7.73 12.65
CA MET A 652 8.35 8.40 11.55
C MET A 652 9.85 8.07 11.60
N ASP A 653 10.53 8.18 10.48
CA ASP A 653 11.99 8.14 10.43
C ASP A 653 12.48 9.33 9.62
N ILE A 654 13.55 9.99 10.06
CA ILE A 654 14.20 11.08 9.33
C ILE A 654 15.70 10.83 9.31
N GLN A 655 16.28 10.93 8.11
CA GLN A 655 17.69 10.67 7.89
C GLN A 655 18.29 11.74 6.97
N PHE A 656 19.47 12.24 7.34
CA PHE A 656 20.25 13.13 6.49
C PHE A 656 20.98 12.33 5.40
N ILE A 657 20.91 12.82 4.17
CA ILE A 657 21.46 12.14 3.00
C ILE A 657 22.92 12.57 2.77
N LEU A 658 23.83 11.63 2.98
CA LEU A 658 25.27 11.84 2.75
C LEU A 658 25.64 11.68 1.27
N ASP A 659 25.13 10.63 0.63
CA ASP A 659 25.51 10.20 -0.73
C ASP A 659 24.30 10.16 -1.67
N GLU A 660 24.44 10.81 -2.82
CA GLU A 660 23.42 10.92 -3.87
C GLU A 660 23.04 9.54 -4.44
N PHE A 661 24.04 8.70 -4.72
CA PHE A 661 23.82 7.37 -5.29
C PHE A 661 23.04 6.47 -4.34
N SER A 662 23.42 6.45 -3.06
CA SER A 662 22.73 5.68 -2.03
C SER A 662 21.29 6.14 -1.87
N CYS A 663 21.02 7.45 -1.93
CA CYS A 663 19.67 7.99 -1.92
C CYS A 663 18.87 7.53 -3.15
N ILE A 664 19.39 7.72 -4.36
CA ILE A 664 18.71 7.30 -5.60
C ILE A 664 18.43 5.79 -5.58
N MET A 665 19.41 4.95 -5.22
CA MET A 665 19.25 3.50 -5.13
C MET A 665 18.20 3.10 -4.08
N TYR A 666 18.21 3.78 -2.94
CA TYR A 666 17.24 3.56 -1.88
C TYR A 666 15.84 3.96 -2.33
N MET A 667 15.68 5.15 -2.90
CA MET A 667 14.42 5.63 -3.46
C MET A 667 13.89 4.76 -4.60
N MET A 668 14.76 4.31 -5.51
CA MET A 668 14.41 3.32 -6.55
C MET A 668 13.79 2.08 -5.92
N SER A 669 14.35 1.63 -4.79
CA SER A 669 13.83 0.47 -4.09
C SER A 669 12.43 0.67 -3.51
N TYR A 670 12.01 1.90 -3.19
CA TYR A 670 10.66 2.22 -2.72
C TYR A 670 9.70 2.52 -3.87
N VAL A 671 10.10 3.37 -4.81
CA VAL A 671 9.29 3.70 -5.99
C VAL A 671 8.93 2.44 -6.80
N ALA A 672 9.83 1.47 -6.89
CA ALA A 672 9.62 0.21 -7.61
C ALA A 672 9.30 -1.02 -6.71
N LYS A 673 9.10 -0.84 -5.38
CA LYS A 673 9.11 -1.93 -4.38
C LYS A 673 8.10 -3.07 -4.60
N PRO A 674 6.78 -2.82 -4.70
CA PRO A 674 5.80 -3.90 -4.93
C PRO A 674 5.78 -4.35 -6.40
N GLU A 675 6.63 -3.76 -7.23
CA GLU A 675 6.53 -3.89 -8.68
C GLU A 675 7.69 -4.64 -9.29
N HIS A 676 8.76 -4.92 -8.56
CA HIS A 676 9.85 -5.73 -9.08
C HIS A 676 9.37 -7.14 -9.46
N GLU A 677 8.66 -7.83 -8.54
CA GLU A 677 8.09 -9.17 -8.81
C GLU A 677 7.07 -9.12 -9.95
N MET A 678 6.18 -8.12 -9.93
CA MET A 678 5.20 -7.92 -11.01
C MET A 678 5.90 -7.60 -12.35
N THR A 679 6.99 -6.84 -12.35
CA THR A 679 7.75 -6.48 -13.55
C THR A 679 8.44 -7.70 -14.12
N GLU A 680 9.07 -8.52 -13.29
CA GLU A 680 9.68 -9.79 -13.72
C GLU A 680 8.64 -10.74 -14.32
N PHE A 681 7.47 -10.85 -13.67
CA PHE A 681 6.34 -11.61 -14.18
C PHE A 681 5.80 -11.05 -15.50
N LEU A 682 5.58 -9.73 -15.62
CA LEU A 682 5.12 -9.14 -16.87
C LEU A 682 6.16 -9.32 -17.99
N ASN A 683 7.45 -9.29 -17.67
CA ASN A 683 8.51 -9.56 -18.64
C ASN A 683 8.51 -11.04 -19.11
N SER A 684 8.09 -12.00 -18.29
CA SER A 684 7.88 -13.37 -18.79
C SER A 684 6.65 -13.46 -19.69
N VAL A 685 5.53 -12.84 -19.30
CA VAL A 685 4.29 -12.79 -20.09
C VAL A 685 4.55 -12.14 -21.45
N ILE A 686 5.20 -10.97 -21.49
CA ILE A 686 5.51 -10.27 -22.75
C ILE A 686 6.35 -11.15 -23.69
N ARG A 687 7.32 -11.89 -23.15
CA ARG A 687 8.14 -12.81 -23.95
C ARG A 687 7.31 -13.95 -24.53
N ASP A 688 6.33 -14.46 -23.80
CA ASP A 688 5.48 -15.56 -24.25
C ASP A 688 4.41 -15.12 -25.24
N VAL A 689 3.76 -13.97 -25.00
CA VAL A 689 2.77 -13.40 -25.92
C VAL A 689 3.39 -13.06 -27.28
N LYS A 690 4.63 -12.57 -27.29
CA LYS A 690 5.38 -12.31 -28.54
C LYS A 690 5.68 -13.58 -29.34
N LYS A 691 5.89 -14.73 -28.69
CA LYS A 691 6.06 -16.02 -29.40
C LYS A 691 4.76 -16.43 -30.12
N SER A 692 3.62 -16.05 -29.57
CA SER A 692 2.28 -16.39 -30.07
C SER A 692 1.85 -15.58 -31.31
N LYS A 693 2.64 -14.57 -31.76
CA LYS A 693 2.38 -13.73 -32.95
C LYS A 693 0.96 -13.16 -33.04
N VAL A 694 0.39 -12.74 -31.91
CA VAL A 694 -0.92 -12.06 -31.87
C VAL A 694 -0.80 -10.61 -32.37
N ASN A 695 -1.91 -9.99 -32.73
CA ASN A 695 -1.91 -8.55 -33.06
C ASN A 695 -1.62 -7.69 -31.80
N GLU A 696 -1.17 -6.45 -31.99
CA GLU A 696 -0.77 -5.55 -30.89
C GLU A 696 -1.90 -5.32 -29.86
N ARG A 697 -3.15 -5.26 -30.31
CA ARG A 697 -4.30 -5.03 -29.44
C ARG A 697 -4.53 -6.22 -28.51
N ASP A 698 -4.42 -7.43 -29.03
CA ASP A 698 -4.59 -8.66 -28.27
C ASP A 698 -3.35 -8.95 -27.40
N GLU A 699 -2.15 -8.52 -27.81
CA GLU A 699 -0.96 -8.51 -26.95
C GLU A 699 -1.19 -7.65 -25.70
N MET A 700 -1.62 -6.39 -25.89
CA MET A 700 -1.91 -5.50 -24.76
C MET A 700 -3.00 -6.05 -23.84
N LYS A 701 -4.05 -6.67 -24.40
CA LYS A 701 -5.10 -7.33 -23.59
C LYS A 701 -4.54 -8.49 -22.76
N GLN A 702 -3.73 -9.38 -23.34
CA GLN A 702 -3.16 -10.51 -22.60
C GLN A 702 -2.22 -10.05 -21.47
N ILE A 703 -1.42 -9.00 -21.72
CA ILE A 703 -0.58 -8.38 -20.69
C ILE A 703 -1.44 -7.79 -19.57
N MET A 704 -2.50 -7.06 -19.90
CA MET A 704 -3.43 -6.49 -18.91
C MET A 704 -4.14 -7.58 -18.09
N GLN A 705 -4.54 -8.67 -18.74
CA GLN A 705 -5.14 -9.83 -18.07
C GLN A 705 -4.17 -10.48 -17.09
N ALA A 706 -2.91 -10.65 -17.48
CA ALA A 706 -1.90 -11.22 -16.61
C ALA A 706 -1.63 -10.32 -15.39
N TYR A 707 -1.52 -9.00 -15.59
CA TYR A 707 -1.39 -8.02 -14.50
C TYR A 707 -2.59 -8.07 -13.54
N ALA A 708 -3.81 -8.03 -14.09
CA ALA A 708 -5.03 -8.04 -13.29
C ALA A 708 -5.17 -9.31 -12.45
N LYS A 709 -4.69 -10.47 -12.93
CA LYS A 709 -4.76 -11.77 -12.23
C LYS A 709 -3.77 -11.91 -11.06
N HIS A 710 -2.58 -11.31 -11.16
CA HIS A 710 -1.49 -11.54 -10.19
C HIS A 710 -1.36 -10.45 -9.14
N ARG A 711 -2.05 -9.32 -9.31
CA ARG A 711 -1.98 -8.20 -8.38
C ARG A 711 -2.81 -8.44 -7.12
N GLU A 712 -2.35 -7.87 -6.02
CA GLU A 712 -3.07 -7.76 -4.76
C GLU A 712 -3.16 -6.29 -4.37
N VAL A 713 -4.34 -5.82 -3.97
CA VAL A 713 -4.61 -4.40 -3.68
C VAL A 713 -5.45 -4.28 -2.40
N SER A 714 -4.98 -3.51 -1.42
CA SER A 714 -5.72 -3.31 -0.16
C SER A 714 -6.97 -2.45 -0.37
N ALA A 715 -7.93 -2.50 0.55
CA ALA A 715 -9.13 -1.65 0.47
C ALA A 715 -8.78 -0.15 0.40
N GLN A 716 -7.87 0.35 1.25
CA GLN A 716 -7.46 1.76 1.19
C GLN A 716 -6.72 2.10 -0.10
N GLU A 717 -5.89 1.19 -0.61
CA GLU A 717 -5.24 1.37 -1.92
C GLU A 717 -6.26 1.43 -3.06
N SER A 718 -7.30 0.60 -3.00
CA SER A 718 -8.41 0.58 -3.96
C SER A 718 -9.12 1.93 -3.97
N VAL A 719 -9.39 2.50 -2.78
CA VAL A 719 -9.96 3.87 -2.65
C VAL A 719 -9.03 4.88 -3.30
N ALA A 720 -7.74 4.85 -2.96
CA ALA A 720 -6.78 5.80 -3.50
C ALA A 720 -6.76 5.75 -5.02
N ARG A 721 -6.69 4.55 -5.62
CA ARG A 721 -6.70 4.32 -7.07
C ARG A 721 -7.99 4.81 -7.73
N VAL A 722 -9.16 4.39 -7.24
CA VAL A 722 -10.50 4.72 -7.80
C VAL A 722 -10.80 6.20 -7.73
N CYS A 723 -10.61 6.80 -6.55
CA CYS A 723 -11.03 8.17 -6.29
C CYS A 723 -10.01 9.21 -6.74
N GLY A 724 -8.88 8.78 -7.33
CA GLY A 724 -7.86 9.72 -7.80
C GLY A 724 -7.01 10.34 -6.68
N LEU A 725 -7.07 9.84 -5.44
CA LEU A 725 -6.30 10.39 -4.31
C LEU A 725 -4.79 10.24 -4.56
N PRO A 726 -3.94 11.23 -4.25
CA PRO A 726 -2.53 11.21 -4.60
C PRO A 726 -1.79 9.96 -4.11
N LEU A 727 -1.19 9.20 -5.05
CA LEU A 727 -0.19 8.17 -4.72
C LEU A 727 1.23 8.76 -4.71
N LYS A 728 1.39 9.94 -5.30
CA LYS A 728 2.62 10.73 -5.28
C LYS A 728 2.27 12.20 -5.32
N LYS A 729 3.15 13.04 -4.78
CA LYS A 729 3.11 14.51 -4.91
C LYS A 729 4.54 15.01 -5.08
N CYS A 730 4.68 16.08 -5.85
CA CYS A 730 5.95 16.76 -6.11
C CYS A 730 5.67 18.26 -6.13
N SER A 731 6.59 19.06 -5.61
CA SER A 731 6.59 20.53 -5.70
C SER A 731 6.58 21.02 -7.16
N HIS A 732 7.29 20.31 -8.04
CA HIS A 732 7.30 20.55 -9.50
C HIS A 732 6.16 19.78 -10.20
N GLY A 733 4.95 20.31 -10.12
CA GLY A 733 3.78 19.79 -10.85
C GLY A 733 3.88 20.03 -12.35
N HIS A 734 4.45 19.07 -13.09
CA HIS A 734 4.89 19.16 -14.50
C HIS A 734 6.07 20.12 -14.67
N PHE A 735 7.20 19.61 -15.17
CA PHE A 735 8.17 20.44 -15.89
C PHE A 735 7.38 21.29 -16.88
N ARG A 736 7.23 22.59 -16.59
CA ARG A 736 6.89 23.58 -17.59
C ARG A 736 7.96 23.42 -18.65
N THR A 737 7.54 22.87 -19.78
CA THR A 737 8.32 23.01 -21.00
C THR A 737 8.07 24.45 -21.39
N ASP A 738 8.99 25.32 -20.97
CA ASP A 738 9.12 26.65 -21.55
C ASP A 738 9.39 26.55 -23.05
#